data_AF-A0A6C2YVS9-F1
#
_entry.id   AF-A0A6C2YVS9-F1
#
_cell.length_a   1.000
_cell.length_b   1.000
_cell.length_c   1.000
_cell.angle_alpha   90.00
_cell.angle_beta   90.00
_cell.angle_gamma   90.00
#
_symmetry.space_group_name_H-M   'P 1'
#
loop_
_entity.id
_entity.type
_entity.pdbx_description
1 polymer ?
#
loop_
_entity_poly.entity_id
_entity_poly.type
_entity_poly.pdbx_seq_one_letter_code
_entity_poly.pdbx_strand_id
1 'polypeptide(L)'
;MTPSIRQPLRLRRLPATVSPGGETDAMEYRELPQPQPIPSDGLAEAASPNRLLGYLLLHWPMVLILGSMLGAGMAYLAYTLIPAKYTTYAMIRVALVPPSVSGFQNEEAARNDFLTCLKTQTQLIKSHFVLNAAIRDPAIAELPMIRSQVDPVAFLQDEVRVEYTDNSEIIKIILSGDNASEITKIVNSIQDAYFREVVDEEGNRKKNRLVELENLKHQTQESLNKSYEAIRNDLTVQNQLPGGAKPTLSKVILDDPIAKAMAEAADVNRMNQLLMGQASGLRNAMLKQDAEISATKRRIERLKVALTQPAPIDPAAELKLRDQLDKEPVIITQQQKALSTKKRYDALKANALNPNAPELQNLAKAVEREEAELKRLVELATKEFNDLRSEAHHLQVRSELQAAEIQLAEFQEQRKDTESTLTTVESKVLPTPVLPTQSKEGMALSKLENKEVAILDFDKVAVAHQEEILHKIVDKVNLLKLEEKAPPRVRRLAAAPVPSKKEYKKQLVATAGGGFMGFVLVALGAILFELRLRRMLSLQDLQQIARGPVLGVIPQSEFDRATEMMPVHVLEAVDKCRTQIVQHTLALDHKSIMITSALADEGKANFTWQLTQSFVQSGYRTLLIDLDVRSPMMHEFYGVLNEGGVCEVLRGESELSNSIQTFADGLSFLPGGKWTDSIRQDLVTDKIGMLLAKVREYYDVILVHAHPLLEVADSYLIGRQVDSVILTVQKLVTRQPLLDRVQERANELGKEPFGLVFLDATPNESLC
;
A
#
# COMPACT_ATOMS: atom_id res chain seq x y z
N MET A 1 10.51 56.68 8.06
CA MET A 1 11.49 57.35 8.94
C MET A 1 11.13 57.01 10.38
N THR A 2 11.95 56.19 11.04
CA THR A 2 12.12 56.06 12.51
C THR A 2 12.53 57.43 13.12
N PRO A 3 12.70 57.61 14.45
CA PRO A 3 12.78 56.69 15.61
C PRO A 3 11.91 57.20 16.82
N SER A 4 11.95 56.78 18.09
CA SER A 4 12.35 55.61 18.90
C SER A 4 12.26 56.02 20.40
N ILE A 5 12.29 55.04 21.33
CA ILE A 5 12.71 55.12 22.77
C ILE A 5 11.65 55.73 23.73
N ARG A 6 11.23 55.14 24.88
CA ARG A 6 11.90 54.44 26.01
C ARG A 6 10.86 53.81 26.98
N GLN A 7 11.20 52.73 27.72
CA GLN A 7 10.40 52.08 28.79
C GLN A 7 10.30 52.94 30.09
N PRO A 8 9.53 52.55 31.14
CA PRO A 8 10.09 51.71 32.22
C PRO A 8 9.14 50.80 33.07
N LEU A 9 9.76 49.73 33.63
CA LEU A 9 9.71 49.15 35.00
C LEU A 9 8.42 48.75 35.77
N ARG A 10 8.45 47.49 36.23
CA ARG A 10 7.58 46.80 37.23
C ARG A 10 7.77 47.34 38.66
N LEU A 11 6.69 47.32 39.46
CA LEU A 11 6.71 47.38 40.93
C LEU A 11 6.03 46.16 41.59
N ARG A 12 6.59 45.80 42.75
CA ARG A 12 6.44 44.60 43.57
C ARG A 12 5.37 44.83 44.66
N ARG A 13 4.54 43.81 44.94
CA ARG A 13 3.52 43.81 46.03
C ARG A 13 4.15 43.61 47.41
N LEU A 14 3.53 44.20 48.43
CA LEU A 14 3.62 43.82 49.85
C LEU A 14 2.18 43.64 50.44
N PRO A 15 2.02 42.87 51.54
CA PRO A 15 0.75 42.24 51.98
C PRO A 15 0.15 42.88 53.25
N ALA A 16 -1.03 42.43 53.68
CA ALA A 16 -1.29 41.83 55.01
C ALA A 16 -2.76 41.90 55.45
N THR A 17 -3.03 41.09 56.48
CA THR A 17 -4.16 41.06 57.44
C THR A 17 -5.36 40.17 57.08
N VAL A 18 -5.98 39.38 57.96
CA VAL A 18 -5.71 38.68 59.26
C VAL A 18 -7.07 38.05 59.66
N SER A 19 -7.03 36.86 60.28
CA SER A 19 -8.15 36.00 60.75
C SER A 19 -8.93 36.60 61.95
N PRO A 20 -10.09 36.04 62.37
CA PRO A 20 -10.14 34.86 63.28
C PRO A 20 -11.34 33.92 62.94
N GLY A 21 -11.51 32.67 63.38
CA GLY A 21 -10.97 31.81 64.45
C GLY A 21 -12.13 30.88 64.87
N GLY A 22 -11.91 29.58 65.08
CA GLY A 22 -12.92 28.65 65.60
C GLY A 22 -12.66 27.17 65.29
N GLU A 23 -12.13 26.44 66.28
CA GLU A 23 -11.98 24.98 66.31
C GLU A 23 -13.34 24.29 66.49
N THR A 24 -13.58 23.24 65.69
CA THR A 24 -14.50 22.16 66.03
C THR A 24 -13.95 20.85 65.47
N ASP A 25 -13.74 19.91 66.39
CA ASP A 25 -13.42 18.50 66.17
C ASP A 25 -14.48 17.83 65.29
N ALA A 26 -14.09 17.29 64.13
CA ALA A 26 -14.96 16.49 63.27
C ALA A 26 -14.18 15.27 62.74
N MET A 27 -14.70 14.09 63.07
CA MET A 27 -14.21 12.78 62.65
C MET A 27 -13.90 12.73 61.15
N GLU A 28 -12.66 12.38 60.83
CA GLU A 28 -12.17 12.16 59.47
C GLU A 28 -12.75 10.85 58.94
N TYR A 29 -13.83 10.94 58.16
CA TYR A 29 -14.30 9.83 57.33
C TYR A 29 -13.23 9.54 56.27
N ARG A 30 -12.52 8.43 56.42
CA ARG A 30 -11.60 7.89 55.42
C ARG A 30 -12.43 7.50 54.19
N GLU A 31 -12.47 8.34 53.16
CA GLU A 31 -13.12 8.02 51.88
C GLU A 31 -12.53 6.71 51.33
N LEU A 32 -13.40 5.71 51.12
CA LEU A 32 -13.06 4.50 50.38
C LEU A 32 -12.56 4.90 48.98
N PRO A 33 -11.47 4.32 48.46
CA PRO A 33 -10.99 4.64 47.12
C PRO A 33 -12.11 4.39 46.11
N GLN A 34 -12.50 5.40 45.35
CA GLN A 34 -13.47 5.19 44.27
C GLN A 34 -12.92 4.18 43.27
N PRO A 35 -13.73 3.23 42.77
CA PRO A 35 -13.29 2.26 41.78
C PRO A 35 -12.80 3.02 40.53
N GLN A 36 -11.55 2.78 40.14
CA GLN A 36 -10.98 3.42 38.96
C GLN A 36 -11.81 3.04 37.72
N PRO A 37 -11.99 3.97 36.77
CA PRO A 37 -12.69 3.67 35.52
C PRO A 37 -11.93 2.58 34.76
N ILE A 38 -12.64 1.50 34.41
CA ILE A 38 -12.15 0.39 33.59
C ILE A 38 -11.51 0.96 32.31
N PRO A 39 -10.23 0.69 31.99
CA PRO A 39 -9.59 1.17 30.77
C PRO A 39 -10.32 0.64 29.53
N SER A 40 -10.66 1.52 28.60
CA SER A 40 -11.33 1.15 27.33
C SER A 40 -10.41 0.47 26.30
N ASP A 41 -9.17 0.13 26.68
CA ASP A 41 -8.12 -0.43 25.81
C ASP A 41 -8.12 -1.97 25.73
N GLY A 42 -9.08 -2.63 26.37
CA GLY A 42 -9.10 -4.10 26.51
C GLY A 42 -9.07 -4.92 25.21
N LEU A 43 -9.33 -4.33 24.03
CA LEU A 43 -9.16 -5.01 22.73
C LEU A 43 -7.75 -4.84 22.15
N ALA A 44 -7.10 -3.70 22.36
CA ALA A 44 -5.73 -3.45 21.88
C ALA A 44 -4.70 -4.19 22.75
N GLU A 45 -4.94 -4.25 24.06
CA GLU A 45 -4.07 -4.96 25.01
C GLU A 45 -4.24 -6.49 24.93
N ALA A 46 -5.47 -6.97 24.66
CA ALA A 46 -5.75 -8.39 24.38
C ALA A 46 -5.08 -8.91 23.10
N ALA A 47 -4.77 -8.03 22.14
CA ALA A 47 -4.12 -8.38 20.88
C ALA A 47 -2.59 -8.19 20.90
N SER A 48 -1.96 -8.08 22.07
CA SER A 48 -0.51 -7.97 22.16
C SER A 48 0.18 -9.22 21.56
N PRO A 49 1.28 -9.06 20.79
CA PRO A 49 1.92 -10.18 20.07
C PRO A 49 2.28 -11.37 20.96
N ASN A 50 2.71 -11.09 22.19
CA ASN A 50 3.09 -12.13 23.15
C ASN A 50 1.89 -12.94 23.65
N ARG A 51 0.71 -12.32 23.79
CA ARG A 51 -0.53 -13.01 24.17
C ARG A 51 -1.03 -13.89 23.04
N LEU A 52 -1.01 -13.38 21.81
CA LEU A 52 -1.37 -14.14 20.61
C LEU A 52 -0.46 -15.37 20.43
N LEU A 53 0.84 -15.21 20.67
CA LEU A 53 1.78 -16.33 20.65
C LEU A 53 1.49 -17.33 21.76
N GLY A 54 1.16 -16.87 22.96
CA GLY A 54 0.74 -17.73 24.08
C GLY A 54 -0.49 -18.57 23.73
N TYR A 55 -1.51 -17.98 23.10
CA TYR A 55 -2.69 -18.72 22.65
C TYR A 55 -2.38 -19.75 21.56
N LEU A 56 -1.50 -19.41 20.62
CA LEU A 56 -1.05 -20.35 19.60
C LEU A 56 -0.25 -21.50 20.20
N LEU A 57 0.61 -21.22 21.18
CA LEU A 57 1.36 -22.24 21.91
C LEU A 57 0.46 -23.12 22.77
N LEU A 58 -0.66 -22.60 23.29
CA LEU A 58 -1.62 -23.43 24.03
C LEU A 58 -2.29 -24.47 23.12
N HIS A 59 -2.58 -24.10 21.87
CA HIS A 59 -3.30 -24.93 20.89
C HIS A 59 -2.43 -25.48 19.77
N TRP A 60 -1.10 -25.44 19.93
CA TRP A 60 -0.16 -25.83 18.86
C TRP A 60 -0.42 -27.24 18.28
N PRO A 61 -0.79 -28.29 19.06
CA PRO A 61 -1.02 -29.60 18.46
C PRO A 61 -2.30 -29.61 17.63
N MET A 62 -3.36 -28.93 18.09
CA MET A 62 -4.61 -28.81 17.36
C MET A 62 -4.42 -28.00 16.08
N VAL A 63 -3.71 -26.87 16.15
CA VAL A 63 -3.41 -26.03 14.99
C VAL A 63 -2.57 -26.79 13.97
N LEU A 64 -1.59 -27.59 14.40
CA LEU A 64 -0.76 -28.39 13.51
C LEU A 64 -1.59 -29.47 12.80
N ILE A 65 -2.37 -30.26 13.54
CA ILE A 65 -3.16 -31.37 12.97
C ILE A 65 -4.28 -30.83 12.07
N LEU A 66 -5.13 -29.96 12.62
CA LEU A 66 -6.31 -29.45 11.93
C LEU A 66 -5.92 -28.48 10.80
N GLY A 67 -4.89 -27.66 11.02
CA GLY A 67 -4.34 -26.74 10.02
C GLY A 67 -3.69 -27.48 8.85
N SER A 68 -2.96 -28.57 9.11
CA SER A 68 -2.41 -29.41 8.03
C SER A 68 -3.52 -30.10 7.24
N MET A 69 -4.58 -30.56 7.90
CA MET A 69 -5.71 -31.21 7.23
C MET A 69 -6.48 -30.23 6.34
N LEU A 70 -6.81 -29.03 6.86
CA LEU A 70 -7.48 -27.99 6.09
C LEU A 70 -6.59 -27.43 4.96
N GLY A 71 -5.30 -27.22 5.25
CA GLY A 71 -4.30 -26.80 4.29
C GLY A 71 -4.15 -27.79 3.14
N ALA A 72 -4.05 -29.09 3.42
CA ALA A 72 -4.00 -30.12 2.38
C ALA A 72 -5.25 -30.13 1.50
N GLY A 73 -6.44 -29.98 2.11
CA GLY A 73 -7.71 -29.89 1.36
C GLY A 73 -7.76 -28.67 0.43
N MET A 74 -7.38 -27.49 0.91
CA MET A 74 -7.33 -26.26 0.11
C MET A 74 -6.24 -26.30 -0.98
N ALA A 75 -5.08 -26.90 -0.69
CA ALA A 75 -4.03 -27.12 -1.67
C ALA A 75 -4.50 -28.06 -2.79
N TYR A 76 -5.17 -29.18 -2.44
CA TYR A 76 -5.74 -30.10 -3.41
C TYR A 76 -6.82 -29.43 -4.29
N LEU A 77 -7.68 -28.60 -3.69
CA LEU A 77 -8.67 -27.81 -4.41
C LEU A 77 -8.01 -26.83 -5.39
N ALA A 78 -6.97 -26.11 -4.95
CA ALA A 78 -6.22 -25.20 -5.81
C ALA A 78 -5.50 -25.92 -6.96
N TYR A 79 -4.94 -27.11 -6.68
CA TYR A 79 -4.27 -27.94 -7.68
C TYR A 79 -5.23 -28.40 -8.80
N THR A 80 -6.47 -28.76 -8.43
CA THR A 80 -7.49 -29.24 -9.38
C THR A 80 -8.16 -28.12 -10.17
N LEU A 81 -8.38 -26.95 -9.57
CA LEU A 81 -9.03 -25.81 -10.23
C LEU A 81 -8.11 -25.06 -11.19
N ILE A 82 -6.79 -25.11 -11.01
CA ILE A 82 -5.82 -24.35 -11.80
C ILE A 82 -4.98 -25.32 -12.64
N PRO A 83 -5.38 -25.63 -13.88
CA PRO A 83 -4.65 -26.57 -14.72
C PRO A 83 -3.32 -25.99 -15.21
N ALA A 84 -2.28 -26.82 -15.27
CA ALA A 84 -1.05 -26.46 -15.97
C ALA A 84 -1.26 -26.48 -17.49
N LYS A 85 -0.91 -25.37 -18.15
CA LYS A 85 -0.98 -25.20 -19.60
C LYS A 85 0.43 -25.33 -20.22
N TYR A 86 0.48 -25.69 -21.49
CA TYR A 86 1.70 -25.55 -22.31
C TYR A 86 1.85 -24.10 -22.74
N THR A 87 3.08 -23.60 -22.81
CA THR A 87 3.38 -22.24 -23.29
C THR A 87 4.43 -22.33 -24.38
N THR A 88 4.23 -21.63 -25.50
CA THR A 88 5.22 -21.50 -26.58
C THR A 88 5.39 -20.05 -26.98
N TYR A 89 6.50 -19.73 -27.66
CA TYR A 89 6.77 -18.39 -28.13
C TYR A 89 7.52 -18.35 -29.47
N ALA A 90 7.16 -17.40 -30.33
CA ALA A 90 7.92 -17.04 -31.53
C ALA A 90 8.71 -15.74 -31.28
N MET A 91 9.86 -15.60 -31.94
CA MET A 91 10.73 -14.43 -31.79
C MET A 91 10.84 -13.60 -33.07
N ILE A 92 10.66 -12.30 -32.92
CA ILE A 92 10.82 -11.29 -33.97
C ILE A 92 11.90 -10.30 -33.54
N ARG A 93 12.80 -9.95 -34.46
CA ARG A 93 13.77 -8.87 -34.26
C ARG A 93 13.26 -7.56 -34.84
N VAL A 94 13.36 -6.47 -34.08
CA VAL A 94 13.15 -5.10 -34.54
C VAL A 94 14.43 -4.33 -34.30
N ALA A 95 15.07 -3.84 -35.37
CA ALA A 95 16.33 -3.11 -35.27
C ALA A 95 16.16 -1.74 -34.58
N LEU A 96 17.10 -1.40 -33.68
CA LEU A 96 17.16 -0.15 -32.93
C LEU A 96 17.21 1.06 -33.86
N VAL A 97 18.13 1.04 -34.83
CA VAL A 97 18.34 2.12 -35.80
C VAL A 97 17.66 1.72 -37.13
N PRO A 98 16.75 2.55 -37.68
CA PRO A 98 16.25 2.31 -39.04
C PRO A 98 17.44 2.41 -40.01
N PRO A 99 17.57 1.51 -40.98
CA PRO A 99 18.72 1.55 -41.89
C PRO A 99 18.63 2.80 -42.76
N SER A 100 19.40 3.83 -42.40
CA SER A 100 19.54 5.06 -43.16
C SER A 100 20.89 5.11 -43.84
N VAL A 101 20.92 5.59 -45.08
CA VAL A 101 22.13 5.66 -45.92
C VAL A 101 23.13 6.70 -45.40
N SER A 102 22.65 7.74 -44.70
CA SER A 102 23.48 8.74 -44.03
C SER A 102 23.71 8.33 -42.58
N GLY A 103 24.90 7.83 -42.26
CA GLY A 103 25.29 7.35 -40.91
C GLY A 103 25.40 8.41 -39.81
N PHE A 104 24.58 9.47 -39.85
CA PHE A 104 24.53 10.54 -38.86
C PHE A 104 23.12 10.57 -38.25
N GLN A 105 22.92 9.88 -37.12
CA GLN A 105 21.72 10.02 -36.30
C GLN A 105 22.09 10.19 -34.83
N ASN A 106 21.37 11.07 -34.13
CA ASN A 106 21.47 11.23 -32.68
C ASN A 106 20.96 9.96 -31.98
N GLU A 107 21.82 9.29 -31.20
CA GLU A 107 21.49 8.04 -30.51
C GLU A 107 20.26 8.15 -29.57
N GLU A 108 20.09 9.29 -28.90
CA GLU A 108 18.96 9.53 -28.00
C GLU A 108 17.62 9.62 -28.75
N ALA A 109 17.61 10.28 -29.92
CA ALA A 109 16.41 10.37 -30.76
C ALA A 109 16.03 8.99 -31.33
N ALA A 110 17.02 8.19 -31.73
CA ALA A 110 16.82 6.83 -32.22
C ALA A 110 16.24 5.89 -31.15
N ARG A 111 16.64 6.05 -29.88
CA ARG A 111 16.11 5.24 -28.76
C ARG A 111 14.64 5.53 -28.45
N ASN A 112 14.23 6.80 -28.48
CA ASN A 112 12.83 7.18 -28.27
C ASN A 112 11.93 6.76 -29.44
N ASP A 113 12.41 6.88 -30.69
CA ASP A 113 11.75 6.31 -31.87
C ASP A 113 11.59 4.80 -31.75
N PHE A 114 12.64 4.11 -31.31
CA PHE A 114 12.63 2.66 -31.16
C PHE A 114 11.60 2.16 -30.15
N LEU A 115 11.49 2.77 -28.96
CA LEU A 115 10.46 2.38 -27.98
C LEU A 115 9.04 2.61 -28.52
N THR A 116 8.84 3.70 -29.26
CA THR A 116 7.57 4.00 -29.93
C THR A 116 7.27 2.96 -31.01
N CYS A 117 8.29 2.55 -31.78
CA CYS A 117 8.21 1.49 -32.78
C CYS A 117 7.86 0.15 -32.13
N LEU A 118 8.55 -0.28 -31.06
CA LEU A 118 8.26 -1.53 -30.36
C LEU A 118 6.82 -1.59 -29.85
N LYS A 119 6.32 -0.50 -29.24
CA LYS A 119 4.93 -0.40 -28.80
C LYS A 119 3.95 -0.51 -29.97
N THR A 120 4.24 0.19 -31.07
CA THR A 120 3.42 0.15 -32.28
C THR A 120 3.37 -1.26 -32.87
N GLN A 121 4.53 -1.92 -33.02
CA GLN A 121 4.62 -3.28 -33.54
C GLN A 121 3.92 -4.29 -32.63
N THR A 122 4.04 -4.13 -31.30
CA THR A 122 3.34 -4.97 -30.32
C THR A 122 1.81 -4.88 -30.48
N GLN A 123 1.28 -3.68 -30.70
CA GLN A 123 -0.15 -3.46 -30.95
C GLN A 123 -0.59 -3.97 -32.33
N LEU A 124 0.24 -3.81 -33.36
CA LEU A 124 -0.06 -4.31 -34.70
C LEU A 124 -0.12 -5.84 -34.74
N ILE A 125 0.77 -6.54 -34.04
CA ILE A 125 0.74 -8.01 -33.92
C ILE A 125 -0.57 -8.47 -33.27
N LYS A 126 -1.07 -7.74 -32.26
CA LYS A 126 -2.35 -8.02 -31.58
C LYS A 126 -3.58 -7.47 -32.30
N SER A 127 -3.40 -6.76 -33.42
CA SER A 127 -4.51 -6.10 -34.09
C SER A 127 -5.48 -7.12 -34.66
N HIS A 128 -6.77 -6.76 -34.68
CA HIS A 128 -7.82 -7.57 -35.28
C HIS A 128 -7.49 -7.97 -36.73
N PHE A 129 -6.83 -7.07 -37.48
CA PHE A 129 -6.42 -7.30 -38.85
C PHE A 129 -5.46 -8.50 -39.00
N VAL A 130 -4.39 -8.53 -38.20
CA VAL A 130 -3.39 -9.61 -38.21
C VAL A 130 -3.96 -10.92 -37.68
N LEU A 131 -4.70 -10.87 -36.57
CA LEU A 131 -5.30 -12.06 -35.97
C LEU A 131 -6.34 -12.70 -36.87
N ASN A 132 -7.17 -11.90 -37.55
CA ASN A 132 -8.12 -12.39 -38.53
C ASN A 132 -7.40 -13.01 -39.74
N ALA A 133 -6.32 -12.39 -40.24
CA ALA A 133 -5.53 -12.97 -41.32
C ALA A 133 -4.90 -14.33 -40.95
N ALA A 134 -4.48 -14.51 -39.69
CA ALA A 134 -3.95 -15.78 -39.19
C ALA A 134 -5.02 -16.89 -39.11
N ILE A 135 -6.27 -16.53 -38.79
CA ILE A 135 -7.40 -17.47 -38.70
C ILE A 135 -7.93 -17.87 -40.08
N ARG A 136 -7.73 -17.06 -41.14
CA ARG A 136 -8.15 -17.41 -42.50
C ARG A 136 -7.45 -18.64 -43.07
N ASP A 137 -6.31 -19.05 -42.50
CA ASP A 137 -5.66 -20.30 -42.87
C ASP A 137 -6.54 -21.49 -42.45
N PRO A 138 -7.00 -22.35 -43.39
CA PRO A 138 -7.84 -23.51 -43.08
C PRO A 138 -7.22 -24.43 -42.03
N ALA A 139 -5.89 -24.54 -41.98
CA ALA A 139 -5.19 -25.39 -41.01
C ALA A 139 -5.29 -24.88 -39.57
N ILE A 140 -5.67 -23.61 -39.38
CA ILE A 140 -5.82 -22.95 -38.07
C ILE A 140 -7.29 -22.85 -37.68
N ALA A 141 -8.17 -22.51 -38.62
CA ALA A 141 -9.61 -22.42 -38.39
C ALA A 141 -10.23 -23.74 -37.90
N GLU A 142 -9.67 -24.87 -38.33
CA GLU A 142 -10.15 -26.20 -37.95
C GLU A 142 -9.67 -26.68 -36.57
N LEU A 143 -8.74 -25.97 -35.92
CA LEU A 143 -8.19 -26.39 -34.64
C LEU A 143 -9.25 -26.35 -33.52
N PRO A 144 -9.34 -27.37 -32.65
CA PRO A 144 -10.32 -27.43 -31.56
C PRO A 144 -10.29 -26.20 -30.63
N MET A 145 -9.10 -25.68 -30.33
CA MET A 145 -8.92 -24.47 -29.52
C MET A 145 -9.61 -23.24 -30.10
N ILE A 146 -9.70 -23.13 -31.43
CA ILE A 146 -10.29 -21.99 -32.14
C ILE A 146 -11.78 -22.24 -32.44
N ARG A 147 -12.12 -23.44 -32.93
CA ARG A 147 -13.49 -23.81 -33.32
C ARG A 147 -14.49 -23.82 -32.16
N SER A 148 -14.01 -24.04 -30.94
CA SER A 148 -14.85 -24.05 -29.73
C SER A 148 -15.27 -22.66 -29.25
N GLN A 149 -14.68 -21.60 -29.78
CA GLN A 149 -14.92 -20.23 -29.34
C GLN A 149 -16.01 -19.55 -30.17
N VAL A 150 -16.80 -18.69 -29.53
CA VAL A 150 -17.86 -17.91 -30.19
C VAL A 150 -17.27 -16.83 -31.10
N ASP A 151 -16.20 -16.17 -30.66
CA ASP A 151 -15.41 -15.23 -31.46
C ASP A 151 -13.92 -15.61 -31.39
N PRO A 152 -13.42 -16.33 -32.41
CA PRO A 152 -12.01 -16.69 -32.54
C PRO A 152 -11.02 -15.53 -32.44
N VAL A 153 -11.37 -14.37 -33.01
CA VAL A 153 -10.42 -13.24 -33.11
C VAL A 153 -10.33 -12.54 -31.76
N ALA A 154 -11.46 -12.29 -31.10
CA ALA A 154 -11.48 -11.72 -29.75
C ALA A 154 -10.77 -12.63 -28.75
N PHE A 155 -10.99 -13.95 -28.82
CA PHE A 155 -10.29 -14.93 -27.99
C PHE A 155 -8.77 -14.84 -28.14
N LEU A 156 -8.25 -14.79 -29.38
CA LEU A 156 -6.81 -14.65 -29.61
C LEU A 156 -6.27 -13.30 -29.15
N GLN A 157 -7.05 -12.22 -29.26
CA GLN A 157 -6.64 -10.89 -28.81
C GLN A 157 -6.37 -10.86 -27.29
N ASP A 158 -7.18 -11.59 -26.51
CA ASP A 158 -7.06 -11.69 -25.05
C ASP A 158 -5.98 -12.69 -24.61
N GLU A 159 -5.90 -13.86 -25.25
CA GLU A 159 -4.98 -14.93 -24.84
C GLU A 159 -3.55 -14.76 -25.37
N VAL A 160 -3.37 -14.18 -26.56
CA VAL A 160 -2.03 -13.93 -27.12
C VAL A 160 -1.36 -12.82 -26.33
N ARG A 161 -0.16 -13.07 -25.82
CA ARG A 161 0.66 -12.08 -25.13
C ARG A 161 1.83 -11.71 -26.01
N VAL A 162 2.10 -10.41 -26.13
CA VAL A 162 3.25 -9.93 -26.88
C VAL A 162 4.12 -9.16 -25.89
N GLU A 163 5.28 -9.74 -25.58
CA GLU A 163 6.21 -9.21 -24.59
C GLU A 163 7.46 -8.70 -25.30
N TYR A 164 7.94 -7.53 -24.87
CA TYR A 164 9.24 -7.00 -25.22
C TYR A 164 9.96 -6.62 -23.93
N THR A 165 11.29 -6.69 -23.93
CA THR A 165 12.11 -6.25 -22.80
C THR A 165 12.72 -4.89 -23.14
N ASP A 166 12.67 -3.94 -22.20
CA ASP A 166 13.28 -2.63 -22.39
C ASP A 166 14.77 -2.79 -22.73
N ASN A 167 15.20 -2.17 -23.84
CA ASN A 167 16.53 -2.31 -24.46
C ASN A 167 16.82 -3.64 -25.19
N SER A 168 15.81 -4.45 -25.49
CA SER A 168 15.95 -5.60 -26.37
C SER A 168 15.37 -5.32 -27.75
N GLU A 169 16.09 -5.71 -28.80
CA GLU A 169 15.60 -5.74 -30.18
C GLU A 169 14.63 -6.91 -30.43
N ILE A 170 14.15 -7.61 -29.39
CA ILE A 170 13.37 -8.84 -29.52
C ILE A 170 11.95 -8.65 -28.99
N ILE A 171 10.99 -8.98 -29.85
CA ILE A 171 9.58 -9.14 -29.51
C ILE A 171 9.26 -10.63 -29.46
N LYS A 172 8.60 -11.06 -28.38
CA LYS A 172 8.12 -12.44 -28.21
C LYS A 172 6.61 -12.47 -28.31
N ILE A 173 6.10 -13.33 -29.19
CA ILE A 173 4.67 -13.64 -29.29
C ILE A 173 4.45 -14.94 -28.52
N ILE A 174 3.67 -14.89 -27.44
CA ILE A 174 3.49 -15.97 -26.47
C ILE A 174 2.03 -16.39 -26.46
N LEU A 175 1.78 -17.70 -26.47
CA LEU A 175 0.44 -18.29 -26.30
C LEU A 175 0.52 -19.49 -25.36
N SER A 176 -0.48 -19.64 -24.50
CA SER A 176 -0.63 -20.77 -23.59
C SER A 176 -1.92 -21.54 -23.87
N GLY A 177 -1.88 -22.87 -23.80
CA GLY A 177 -3.04 -23.73 -24.07
C GLY A 177 -2.83 -25.18 -23.64
N ASP A 178 -3.86 -26.00 -23.82
CA ASP A 178 -3.87 -27.39 -23.33
C ASP A 178 -3.14 -28.38 -24.25
N ASN A 179 -3.04 -28.05 -25.55
CA ASN A 179 -2.35 -28.86 -26.55
C ASN A 179 -1.11 -28.13 -27.10
N ALA A 180 0.07 -28.72 -26.91
CA ALA A 180 1.35 -28.18 -27.36
C ALA A 180 1.43 -27.96 -28.87
N SER A 181 0.84 -28.85 -29.69
CA SER A 181 0.93 -28.73 -31.15
C SER A 181 0.06 -27.60 -31.70
N GLU A 182 -1.14 -27.44 -31.14
CA GLU A 182 -2.10 -26.42 -31.59
C GLU A 182 -1.58 -25.01 -31.35
N ILE A 183 -1.11 -24.72 -30.13
CA ILE A 183 -0.59 -23.39 -29.78
C ILE A 183 0.62 -23.00 -30.63
N THR A 184 1.49 -23.97 -30.97
CA THR A 184 2.65 -23.72 -31.84
C THR A 184 2.23 -23.36 -33.26
N LYS A 185 1.24 -24.06 -33.82
CA LYS A 185 0.70 -23.74 -35.16
C LYS A 185 0.06 -22.35 -35.16
N ILE A 186 -0.71 -22.01 -34.13
CA ILE A 186 -1.38 -20.71 -34.00
C ILE A 186 -0.34 -19.58 -33.92
N VAL A 187 0.66 -19.69 -33.04
CA VAL A 187 1.69 -18.65 -32.88
C VAL A 187 2.50 -18.45 -34.16
N ASN A 188 2.86 -19.54 -34.86
CA ASN A 188 3.56 -19.45 -36.14
C ASN A 188 2.70 -18.81 -37.22
N SER A 189 1.40 -19.15 -37.29
CA SER A 189 0.47 -18.51 -38.23
C SER A 189 0.30 -17.01 -37.95
N ILE A 190 0.20 -16.61 -36.68
CA ILE A 190 0.14 -15.18 -36.29
C ILE A 190 1.43 -14.45 -36.72
N GLN A 191 2.60 -15.06 -36.49
CA GLN A 191 3.87 -14.52 -36.96
C GLN A 191 3.86 -14.36 -38.49
N ASP A 192 3.44 -15.39 -39.23
CA ASP A 192 3.39 -15.38 -40.69
C ASP A 192 2.41 -14.32 -41.24
N ALA A 193 1.22 -14.22 -40.65
CA ALA A 193 0.21 -13.24 -41.00
C ALA A 193 0.70 -11.81 -40.75
N TYR A 194 1.37 -11.55 -39.61
CA TYR A 194 1.96 -10.24 -39.32
C TYR A 194 2.99 -9.82 -40.38
N PHE A 195 3.90 -10.73 -40.77
CA PHE A 195 4.87 -10.40 -41.81
C PHE A 195 4.20 -10.16 -43.15
N ARG A 196 3.23 -10.99 -43.54
CA ARG A 196 2.54 -10.87 -44.83
C ARG A 196 1.73 -9.59 -44.96
N GLU A 197 0.96 -9.25 -43.93
CA GLU A 197 -0.04 -8.18 -43.97
C GLU A 197 0.52 -6.83 -43.52
N VAL A 198 1.57 -6.79 -42.70
CA VAL A 198 2.14 -5.53 -42.19
C VAL A 198 3.51 -5.26 -42.81
N VAL A 199 4.46 -6.18 -42.64
CA VAL A 199 5.87 -5.93 -43.02
C VAL A 199 6.06 -5.95 -44.54
N ASP A 200 5.51 -6.96 -45.22
CA ASP A 200 5.65 -7.14 -46.67
C ASP A 200 4.79 -6.11 -47.44
N GLU A 201 3.62 -5.74 -46.91
CA GLU A 201 2.76 -4.71 -47.52
C GLU A 201 3.44 -3.34 -47.53
N GLU A 202 4.14 -2.95 -46.45
CA GLU A 202 4.93 -1.71 -46.42
C GLU A 202 6.03 -1.70 -47.50
N GLY A 203 6.74 -2.83 -47.66
CA GLY A 203 7.75 -2.99 -48.72
C GLY A 203 7.14 -2.86 -50.12
N ASN A 204 6.00 -3.52 -50.35
CA ASN A 204 5.29 -3.47 -51.62
C ASN A 204 4.74 -2.06 -51.94
N ARG A 205 4.23 -1.33 -50.94
CA ARG A 205 3.80 0.07 -51.10
C ARG A 205 4.95 0.96 -51.53
N LYS A 206 6.14 0.81 -50.92
CA LYS A 206 7.35 1.55 -51.31
C LYS A 206 7.75 1.26 -52.76
N LYS A 207 7.74 -0.03 -53.14
CA LYS A 207 8.05 -0.47 -54.51
C LYS A 207 7.06 0.10 -55.54
N ASN A 208 5.77 0.05 -55.25
CA ASN A 208 4.74 0.62 -56.14
C ASN A 208 4.90 2.14 -56.28
N ARG A 209 5.21 2.84 -55.18
CA ARG A 209 5.46 4.29 -55.21
C ARG A 209 6.72 4.64 -55.99
N LEU A 210 7.75 3.79 -55.95
CA LEU A 210 8.95 3.94 -56.77
C LEU A 210 8.58 3.89 -58.27
N VAL A 211 7.82 2.88 -58.68
CA VAL A 211 7.38 2.72 -60.09
C VAL A 211 6.57 3.94 -60.55
N GLU A 212 5.68 4.45 -59.71
CA GLU A 212 4.90 5.66 -60.01
C GLU A 212 5.79 6.90 -60.20
N LEU A 213 6.79 7.09 -59.33
CA LEU A 213 7.73 8.20 -59.45
C LEU A 213 8.67 8.05 -60.65
N GLU A 214 9.03 6.83 -61.05
CA GLU A 214 9.77 6.58 -62.29
C GLU A 214 8.96 6.94 -63.53
N ASN A 215 7.68 6.58 -63.55
CA ASN A 215 6.78 6.97 -64.63
C ASN A 215 6.60 8.49 -64.69
N LEU A 216 6.42 9.15 -63.54
CA LEU A 216 6.29 10.61 -63.46
C LEU A 216 7.57 11.32 -63.91
N LYS A 217 8.75 10.78 -63.56
CA LYS A 217 10.04 11.25 -64.06
C LYS A 217 10.08 11.20 -65.59
N HIS A 218 9.68 10.07 -66.19
CA HIS A 218 9.68 9.89 -67.65
C HIS A 218 8.74 10.90 -68.33
N GLN A 219 7.52 11.05 -67.84
CA GLN A 219 6.54 12.00 -68.37
C GLN A 219 7.00 13.46 -68.26
N THR A 220 7.60 13.83 -67.12
CA THR A 220 8.12 15.18 -66.89
C THR A 220 9.30 15.46 -67.82
N GLN A 221 10.20 14.48 -68.01
CA GLN A 221 11.32 14.58 -68.94
C GLN A 221 10.85 14.75 -70.40
N GLU A 222 9.87 13.97 -70.84
CA GLU A 222 9.29 14.09 -72.18
C GLU A 222 8.61 15.44 -72.38
N SER A 223 7.87 15.92 -71.38
CA SER A 223 7.21 17.23 -71.43
C SER A 223 8.24 18.35 -71.51
N LEU A 224 9.33 18.26 -70.75
CA LEU A 224 10.45 19.20 -70.79
C LEU A 224 11.11 19.22 -72.18
N ASN A 225 11.37 18.05 -72.76
CA ASN A 225 11.94 17.92 -74.10
C ASN A 225 11.03 18.55 -75.17
N LYS A 226 9.71 18.34 -75.06
CA LYS A 226 8.72 18.99 -75.95
C LYS A 226 8.72 20.51 -75.79
N SER A 227 8.83 21.03 -74.57
CA SER A 227 8.95 22.47 -74.31
C SER A 227 10.24 23.04 -74.92
N TYR A 228 11.36 22.31 -74.84
CA TYR A 228 12.62 22.68 -75.50
C TYR A 228 12.52 22.67 -77.03
N GLU A 229 11.81 21.69 -77.61
CA GLU A 229 11.56 21.62 -79.05
C GLU A 229 10.64 22.76 -79.53
N ALA A 230 9.61 23.12 -78.76
CA ALA A 230 8.73 24.25 -79.06
C ALA A 230 9.51 25.58 -79.08
N ILE A 231 10.35 25.83 -78.08
CA ILE A 231 11.22 27.02 -78.02
C ILE A 231 12.20 27.04 -79.21
N ARG A 232 12.73 25.88 -79.62
CA ARG A 232 13.62 25.75 -80.78
C ARG A 232 12.90 26.02 -82.12
N ASN A 233 11.65 25.59 -82.24
CA ASN A 233 10.82 25.80 -83.43
C ASN A 233 10.38 27.27 -83.57
N ASP A 234 10.06 27.95 -82.48
CA ASP A 234 9.77 29.39 -82.50
C ASP A 234 11.00 30.24 -82.90
N LEU A 235 12.20 29.83 -82.47
CA LEU A 235 13.45 30.46 -82.91
C LEU A 235 13.79 30.24 -84.39
N THR A 236 13.20 29.22 -85.05
CA THR A 236 13.42 28.94 -86.48
C THR A 236 12.43 29.64 -87.40
N VAL A 237 11.27 30.09 -86.90
CA VAL A 237 10.29 30.88 -87.69
C VAL A 237 10.76 32.32 -87.91
N GLN A 238 11.64 32.85 -87.05
CA GLN A 238 12.14 34.23 -87.15
C GLN A 238 13.29 34.45 -88.16
N ASN A 239 13.78 33.38 -88.80
CA ASN A 239 14.87 33.45 -89.78
C ASN A 239 14.44 32.90 -91.16
N GLN A 240 13.73 33.71 -91.95
CA GLN A 240 13.69 33.53 -93.41
C GLN A 240 13.78 34.87 -94.14
N LEU A 241 14.89 35.09 -94.86
CA LEU A 241 15.02 35.65 -96.22
C LEU A 241 16.47 35.42 -96.71
N PRO A 242 16.74 35.34 -98.02
CA PRO A 242 17.32 34.15 -98.64
C PRO A 242 18.76 34.35 -99.13
N GLY A 243 19.53 33.26 -99.15
CA GLY A 243 20.82 33.22 -99.83
C GLY A 243 21.62 32.00 -99.43
N GLY A 244 21.60 30.96 -100.26
CA GLY A 244 22.18 29.67 -99.94
C GLY A 244 23.71 29.63 -99.90
N ALA A 245 24.22 28.71 -99.11
CA ALA A 245 25.32 27.81 -99.46
C ALA A 245 25.49 26.77 -98.33
N LYS A 246 25.48 25.48 -98.67
CA LYS A 246 26.20 24.47 -97.85
C LYS A 246 27.69 24.77 -98.00
N PRO A 247 28.51 24.65 -96.95
CA PRO A 247 29.25 23.38 -96.83
C PRO A 247 29.56 22.94 -95.39
N THR A 248 29.98 21.68 -95.31
CA THR A 248 30.43 20.94 -94.14
C THR A 248 31.87 21.32 -93.74
N LEU A 249 32.04 21.61 -92.44
CA LEU A 249 33.21 21.45 -91.54
C LEU A 249 34.64 21.81 -92.01
N SER A 250 35.26 22.79 -91.34
CA SER A 250 36.66 22.70 -90.91
C SER A 250 37.01 23.68 -89.78
N LYS A 251 37.75 23.17 -88.79
CA LYS A 251 38.48 23.84 -87.69
C LYS A 251 39.06 25.21 -88.06
N VAL A 252 38.98 26.19 -87.15
CA VAL A 252 40.12 27.03 -86.69
C VAL A 252 39.84 27.51 -85.25
N ILE A 253 40.91 27.50 -84.46
CA ILE A 253 41.09 27.83 -83.04
C ILE A 253 41.33 29.36 -82.90
N LEU A 254 40.72 29.93 -81.84
CA LEU A 254 40.99 31.19 -81.10
C LEU A 254 41.30 32.50 -81.83
N ASP A 255 40.58 33.57 -81.48
CA ASP A 255 41.13 34.65 -80.65
C ASP A 255 40.03 35.58 -80.07
N ASP A 256 40.31 36.06 -78.86
CA ASP A 256 39.44 36.69 -77.85
C ASP A 256 39.37 38.22 -78.05
N PRO A 257 38.17 38.87 -77.98
CA PRO A 257 37.85 39.63 -76.75
C PRO A 257 36.35 39.71 -76.39
N ILE A 258 35.45 39.03 -77.12
CA ILE A 258 34.00 39.02 -76.85
C ILE A 258 33.59 37.82 -75.99
N ALA A 259 34.34 36.72 -76.09
CA ALA A 259 34.14 35.53 -75.27
C ALA A 259 34.49 35.79 -73.79
N LYS A 260 35.52 36.59 -73.50
CA LYS A 260 35.85 36.99 -72.12
C LYS A 260 34.79 37.89 -71.47
N ALA A 261 34.23 38.84 -72.21
CA ALA A 261 33.17 39.73 -71.71
C ALA A 261 31.82 39.00 -71.51
N MET A 262 31.48 38.04 -72.37
CA MET A 262 30.29 37.20 -72.20
C MET A 262 30.47 36.09 -71.15
N ALA A 263 31.68 35.55 -70.99
CA ALA A 263 31.99 34.61 -69.91
C ALA A 263 31.97 35.30 -68.53
N GLU A 264 32.56 36.51 -68.41
CA GLU A 264 32.49 37.29 -67.17
C GLU A 264 31.05 37.74 -66.85
N ALA A 265 30.24 38.13 -67.84
CA ALA A 265 28.82 38.45 -67.62
C ALA A 265 27.96 37.22 -67.29
N ALA A 266 28.22 36.07 -67.90
CA ALA A 266 27.54 34.81 -67.60
C ALA A 266 27.93 34.25 -66.22
N ASP A 267 29.21 34.37 -65.83
CA ASP A 267 29.68 33.97 -64.51
C ASP A 267 29.14 34.90 -63.41
N VAL A 268 29.04 36.21 -63.66
CA VAL A 268 28.38 37.16 -62.75
C VAL A 268 26.87 36.88 -62.65
N ASN A 269 26.19 36.56 -63.76
CA ASN A 269 24.77 36.23 -63.72
C ASN A 269 24.49 34.88 -63.04
N ARG A 270 25.37 33.88 -63.23
CA ARG A 270 25.30 32.57 -62.56
C ARG A 270 25.61 32.69 -61.06
N MET A 271 26.57 33.55 -60.70
CA MET A 271 26.86 33.90 -59.31
C MET A 271 25.66 34.62 -58.67
N ASN A 272 25.05 35.60 -59.35
CA ASN A 272 23.84 36.28 -58.87
C ASN A 272 22.65 35.30 -58.73
N GLN A 273 22.46 34.34 -59.64
CA GLN A 273 21.43 33.30 -59.50
C GLN A 273 21.68 32.37 -58.30
N LEU A 274 22.93 31.96 -58.06
CA LEU A 274 23.29 31.16 -56.88
C LEU A 274 23.09 31.94 -55.58
N LEU A 275 23.48 33.22 -55.56
CA LEU A 275 23.26 34.12 -54.42
C LEU A 275 21.77 34.38 -54.18
N MET A 276 20.95 34.51 -55.23
CA MET A 276 19.48 34.60 -55.12
C MET A 276 18.87 33.30 -54.59
N GLY A 277 19.37 32.14 -55.03
CA GLY A 277 18.98 30.84 -54.49
C GLY A 277 19.30 30.72 -52.99
N GLN A 278 20.51 31.11 -52.59
CA GLN A 278 20.91 31.16 -51.18
C GLN A 278 20.06 32.16 -50.37
N ALA A 279 19.79 33.35 -50.91
CA ALA A 279 18.91 34.33 -50.29
C ALA A 279 17.48 33.80 -50.11
N SER A 280 16.93 33.08 -51.10
CA SER A 280 15.61 32.45 -50.99
C SER A 280 15.56 31.34 -49.94
N GLY A 281 16.63 30.54 -49.83
CA GLY A 281 16.77 29.51 -48.80
C GLY A 281 16.84 30.11 -47.39
N LEU A 282 17.62 31.18 -47.23
CA LEU A 282 17.71 31.94 -45.97
C LEU A 282 16.38 32.60 -45.61
N ARG A 283 15.64 33.17 -46.58
CA ARG A 283 14.27 33.70 -46.34
C ARG A 283 13.30 32.62 -45.86
N ASN A 284 13.37 31.42 -46.45
CA ASN A 284 12.54 30.29 -46.00
C ASN A 284 12.94 29.80 -44.60
N ALA A 285 14.23 29.83 -44.25
CA ALA A 285 14.70 29.54 -42.90
C ALA A 285 14.20 30.60 -41.89
N MET A 286 14.23 31.89 -42.27
CA MET A 286 13.66 32.98 -41.45
C MET A 286 12.16 32.81 -41.22
N LEU A 287 11.38 32.40 -42.24
CA LEU A 287 9.95 32.12 -42.07
C LEU A 287 9.67 30.99 -41.08
N LYS A 288 10.50 29.93 -41.09
CA LYS A 288 10.41 28.85 -40.10
C LYS A 288 10.75 29.33 -38.69
N GLN A 289 11.84 30.08 -38.55
CA GLN A 289 12.24 30.70 -37.27
C GLN A 289 11.16 31.66 -36.75
N ASP A 290 10.49 32.42 -37.62
CA ASP A 290 9.38 33.30 -37.24
C ASP A 290 8.15 32.53 -36.75
N ALA A 291 7.86 31.37 -37.36
CA ALA A 291 6.82 30.47 -36.88
C ALA A 291 7.16 29.90 -35.48
N GLU A 292 8.43 29.57 -35.23
CA GLU A 292 8.91 29.07 -33.93
C GLU A 292 8.89 30.17 -32.85
N ILE A 293 9.37 31.38 -33.17
CA ILE A 293 9.32 32.56 -32.29
C ILE A 293 7.86 32.88 -31.92
N SER A 294 6.94 32.86 -32.88
CA SER A 294 5.52 33.15 -32.63
C SER A 294 4.82 32.02 -31.84
N ALA A 295 5.22 30.76 -32.00
CA ALA A 295 4.74 29.67 -31.16
C ALA A 295 5.24 29.79 -29.71
N THR A 296 6.52 30.13 -29.52
CA THR A 296 7.13 30.32 -28.21
C THR A 296 6.55 31.53 -27.48
N LYS A 297 6.30 32.65 -28.18
CA LYS A 297 5.57 33.81 -27.61
C LYS A 297 4.17 33.44 -27.12
N ARG A 298 3.40 32.67 -27.91
CA ARG A 298 2.09 32.17 -27.50
C ARG A 298 2.17 31.21 -26.29
N ARG A 299 3.26 30.44 -26.17
CA ARG A 299 3.52 29.61 -24.99
C ARG A 299 3.80 30.47 -23.75
N ILE A 300 4.64 31.50 -23.87
CA ILE A 300 4.94 32.46 -22.81
C ILE A 300 3.67 33.16 -22.34
N GLU A 301 2.80 33.63 -23.24
CA GLU A 301 1.52 34.24 -22.86
C GLU A 301 0.63 33.27 -22.09
N ARG A 302 0.53 32.00 -22.52
CA ARG A 302 -0.22 30.99 -21.78
C ARG A 302 0.35 30.74 -20.38
N LEU A 303 1.68 30.69 -20.24
CA LEU A 303 2.33 30.52 -18.94
C LEU A 303 2.15 31.76 -18.04
N LYS A 304 2.17 32.98 -18.61
CA LYS A 304 1.85 34.22 -17.88
C LYS A 304 0.40 34.25 -17.39
N VAL A 305 -0.53 33.77 -18.21
CA VAL A 305 -1.94 33.59 -17.81
C VAL A 305 -2.05 32.52 -16.72
N ALA A 306 -1.33 31.40 -16.83
CA ALA A 306 -1.33 30.34 -15.81
C ALA A 306 -0.78 30.81 -14.45
N LEU A 307 0.15 31.79 -14.42
CA LEU A 307 0.61 32.42 -13.17
C LEU A 307 -0.46 33.26 -12.47
N THR A 308 -1.47 33.74 -13.20
CA THR A 308 -2.57 34.51 -12.63
C THR A 308 -3.76 33.65 -12.22
N GLN A 309 -3.76 32.36 -12.58
CA GLN A 309 -4.83 31.42 -12.27
C GLN A 309 -4.48 30.56 -11.05
N PRO A 310 -5.46 30.23 -10.19
CA PRO A 310 -5.23 29.33 -9.07
C PRO A 310 -4.85 27.92 -9.57
N ALA A 311 -3.97 27.24 -8.82
CA ALA A 311 -3.50 25.91 -9.18
C ALA A 311 -4.66 24.91 -9.36
N PRO A 312 -4.64 24.09 -10.43
CA PRO A 312 -5.71 23.15 -10.71
C PRO A 312 -5.85 22.09 -9.61
N ILE A 313 -7.08 21.81 -9.19
CA ILE A 313 -7.41 20.82 -8.16
C ILE A 313 -7.61 19.46 -8.84
N ASP A 314 -6.62 18.57 -8.74
CA ASP A 314 -6.74 17.17 -9.17
C ASP A 314 -7.47 16.35 -8.07
N PRO A 315 -8.52 15.58 -8.39
CA PRO A 315 -9.18 14.66 -7.44
C PRO A 315 -8.21 13.70 -6.73
N ALA A 316 -7.11 13.28 -7.39
CA ALA A 316 -6.10 12.43 -6.78
C ALA A 316 -5.24 13.16 -5.73
N ALA A 317 -5.06 14.48 -5.89
CA ALA A 317 -4.36 15.31 -4.92
C ALA A 317 -5.22 15.59 -3.68
N GLU A 318 -6.54 15.68 -3.85
CA GLU A 318 -7.50 15.81 -2.74
C GLU A 318 -7.54 14.57 -1.85
N LEU A 319 -7.37 13.38 -2.44
CA LEU A 319 -7.25 12.12 -1.69
C LEU A 319 -5.95 12.05 -0.87
N LYS A 320 -4.82 12.51 -1.45
CA LYS A 320 -3.52 12.60 -0.75
C LYS A 320 -3.54 13.63 0.38
N LEU A 321 -4.26 14.73 0.18
CA LEU A 321 -4.45 15.76 1.19
C LEU A 321 -5.21 15.20 2.41
N ARG A 322 -6.28 14.43 2.19
CA ARG A 322 -6.99 13.73 3.26
C ARG A 322 -6.08 12.78 4.04
N ASP A 323 -5.31 11.96 3.33
CA ASP A 323 -4.37 11.02 3.96
C ASP A 323 -3.23 11.70 4.74
N GLN A 324 -2.84 12.93 4.37
CA GLN A 324 -1.85 13.72 5.11
C GLN A 324 -2.46 14.46 6.32
N LEU A 325 -3.68 14.98 6.19
CA LEU A 325 -4.42 15.60 7.31
C LEU A 325 -4.72 14.59 8.42
N ASP A 326 -5.01 13.33 8.06
CA ASP A 326 -5.22 12.25 9.03
C ASP A 326 -3.93 11.86 9.80
N LYS A 327 -2.76 12.33 9.35
CA LYS A 327 -1.44 12.08 9.97
C LYS A 327 -0.94 13.24 10.82
N GLU A 328 -1.62 14.39 10.82
CA GLU A 328 -1.25 15.56 11.60
C GLU A 328 -1.46 15.29 13.11
N PRO A 329 -0.41 15.35 13.95
CA PRO A 329 -0.50 14.97 15.35
C PRO A 329 -1.49 15.82 16.15
N VAL A 330 -1.66 17.09 15.79
CA VAL A 330 -2.62 18.01 16.42
C VAL A 330 -4.06 17.60 16.08
N ILE A 331 -4.33 17.23 14.84
CA ILE A 331 -5.65 16.78 14.37
C ILE A 331 -6.00 15.43 15.01
N ILE A 332 -5.06 14.47 15.03
CA ILE A 332 -5.24 13.16 15.69
C ILE A 332 -5.58 13.33 17.16
N THR A 333 -4.83 14.16 17.89
CA THR A 333 -5.05 14.40 19.31
C THR A 333 -6.42 15.01 19.57
N GLN A 334 -6.83 15.98 18.76
CA GLN A 334 -8.13 16.63 18.90
C GLN A 334 -9.29 15.69 18.51
N GLN A 335 -9.10 14.84 17.50
CA GLN A 335 -10.06 13.84 17.09
C GLN A 335 -10.27 12.77 18.18
N GLN A 336 -9.21 12.35 18.87
CA GLN A 336 -9.30 11.45 20.02
C GLN A 336 -10.04 12.09 21.21
N LYS A 337 -9.82 13.39 21.46
CA LYS A 337 -10.57 14.15 22.49
C LYS A 337 -12.06 14.28 22.15
N ALA A 338 -12.40 14.61 20.91
CA ALA A 338 -13.78 14.67 20.46
C ALA A 338 -14.47 13.30 20.56
N LEU A 339 -13.79 12.23 20.14
CA LEU A 339 -14.32 10.86 20.19
C LEU A 339 -14.53 10.36 21.62
N SER A 340 -13.59 10.60 22.53
CA SER A 340 -13.71 10.20 23.94
C SER A 340 -14.84 10.96 24.66
N THR A 341 -15.00 12.26 24.38
CA THR A 341 -16.10 13.08 24.91
C THR A 341 -17.46 12.61 24.37
N LYS A 342 -17.53 12.26 23.08
CA LYS A 342 -18.73 11.71 22.45
C LYS A 342 -19.12 10.35 23.00
N LYS A 343 -18.16 9.43 23.18
CA LYS A 343 -18.39 8.13 23.83
C LYS A 343 -18.95 8.28 25.26
N ARG A 344 -18.43 9.25 26.03
CA ARG A 344 -18.97 9.57 27.36
C ARG A 344 -20.40 10.10 27.30
N TYR A 345 -20.71 10.95 26.31
CA TYR A 345 -22.07 11.44 26.09
C TYR A 345 -23.04 10.30 25.72
N ASP A 346 -22.65 9.41 24.81
CA ASP A 346 -23.48 8.28 24.37
C ASP A 346 -23.72 7.26 25.50
N ALA A 347 -22.69 6.97 26.30
CA ALA A 347 -22.81 6.09 27.46
C ALA A 347 -23.75 6.66 28.53
N LEU A 348 -23.68 7.96 28.79
CA LEU A 348 -24.56 8.63 29.75
C LEU A 348 -25.99 8.74 29.22
N LYS A 349 -26.16 8.99 27.92
CA LYS A 349 -27.47 9.02 27.24
C LYS A 349 -28.17 7.66 27.27
N ALA A 350 -27.43 6.56 27.10
CA ALA A 350 -27.98 5.21 27.13
C ALA A 350 -28.53 4.80 28.50
N ASN A 351 -27.97 5.35 29.58
CA ASN A 351 -28.31 5.02 30.95
C ASN A 351 -29.23 6.05 31.63
N ALA A 352 -29.53 7.19 31.00
CA ALA A 352 -30.30 8.27 31.61
C ALA A 352 -31.82 8.07 31.47
N LEU A 353 -32.54 8.03 32.61
CA LEU A 353 -34.02 8.05 32.65
C LEU A 353 -34.63 9.44 32.35
N ASN A 354 -33.87 10.52 32.56
CA ASN A 354 -34.31 11.90 32.28
C ASN A 354 -33.44 12.54 31.19
N PRO A 355 -34.00 12.83 30.00
CA PRO A 355 -33.27 13.42 28.87
C PRO A 355 -32.73 14.84 29.13
N ASN A 356 -33.22 15.54 30.16
CA ASN A 356 -32.86 16.92 30.49
C ASN A 356 -31.92 17.04 31.70
N ALA A 357 -31.22 15.96 32.08
CA ALA A 357 -30.23 16.03 33.14
C ALA A 357 -29.16 17.12 32.81
N PRO A 358 -28.81 18.00 33.76
CA PRO A 358 -27.84 19.08 33.53
C PRO A 358 -26.46 18.57 33.11
N GLU A 359 -26.07 17.38 33.57
CA GLU A 359 -24.84 16.69 33.15
C GLU A 359 -24.84 16.30 31.67
N LEU A 360 -25.98 15.80 31.16
CA LEU A 360 -26.14 15.44 29.74
C LEU A 360 -26.07 16.68 28.84
N GLN A 361 -26.67 17.81 29.27
CA GLN A 361 -26.60 19.08 28.54
C GLN A 361 -25.19 19.68 28.54
N ASN A 362 -24.45 19.55 29.64
CA ASN A 362 -23.07 20.02 29.73
C ASN A 362 -22.14 19.18 28.85
N LEU A 363 -22.32 17.85 28.81
CA LEU A 363 -21.57 16.99 27.89
C LEU A 363 -21.94 17.24 26.43
N ALA A 364 -23.22 17.46 26.10
CA ALA A 364 -23.65 17.78 24.74
C ALA A 364 -22.94 19.05 24.22
N LYS A 365 -22.92 20.11 25.05
CA LYS A 365 -22.19 21.35 24.74
C LYS A 365 -20.68 21.14 24.65
N ALA A 366 -20.12 20.20 25.41
CA ALA A 366 -18.70 19.85 25.32
C ALA A 366 -18.39 19.14 23.99
N VAL A 367 -19.22 18.17 23.57
CA VAL A 367 -19.08 17.50 22.27
C VAL A 367 -19.14 18.51 21.13
N GLU A 368 -20.12 19.43 21.15
CA GLU A 368 -20.23 20.48 20.12
C GLU A 368 -19.00 21.39 20.07
N ARG A 369 -18.40 21.73 21.22
CA ARG A 369 -17.17 22.54 21.28
C ARG A 369 -15.98 21.80 20.68
N GLU A 370 -15.77 20.55 21.07
CA GLU A 370 -14.64 19.75 20.59
C GLU A 370 -14.76 19.44 19.08
N GLU A 371 -15.98 19.14 18.59
CA GLU A 371 -16.24 18.95 17.16
C GLU A 371 -16.06 20.26 16.35
N ALA A 372 -16.46 21.41 16.90
CA ALA A 372 -16.23 22.72 16.27
C ALA A 372 -14.74 23.09 16.22
N GLU A 373 -13.97 22.78 17.26
CA GLU A 373 -12.53 23.01 17.31
C GLU A 373 -11.78 22.12 16.32
N LEU A 374 -12.15 20.83 16.23
CA LEU A 374 -11.60 19.91 15.21
C LEU A 374 -11.86 20.43 13.79
N LYS A 375 -13.09 20.87 13.51
CA LYS A 375 -13.44 21.43 12.20
C LYS A 375 -12.61 22.66 11.86
N ARG A 376 -12.40 23.55 12.83
CA ARG A 376 -11.56 24.75 12.66
C ARG A 376 -10.10 24.39 12.36
N LEU A 377 -9.53 23.40 13.04
CA LEU A 377 -8.16 22.94 12.82
C LEU A 377 -7.99 22.32 11.43
N VAL A 378 -8.94 21.47 11.00
CA VAL A 378 -8.94 20.90 9.65
C VAL A 378 -9.05 21.98 8.58
N GLU A 379 -9.91 22.99 8.78
CA GLU A 379 -10.04 24.13 7.85
C GLU A 379 -8.74 24.95 7.76
N LEU A 380 -8.06 25.20 8.88
CA LEU A 380 -6.78 25.91 8.92
C LEU A 380 -5.67 25.12 8.20
N ALA A 381 -5.53 23.83 8.50
CA ALA A 381 -4.52 22.98 7.87
C ALA A 381 -4.77 22.79 6.36
N THR A 382 -6.04 22.68 5.96
CA THR A 382 -6.42 22.63 4.54
C THR A 382 -6.06 23.92 3.81
N LYS A 383 -6.21 25.07 4.47
CA LYS A 383 -5.84 26.37 3.90
C LYS A 383 -4.32 26.50 3.73
N GLU A 384 -3.56 26.19 4.77
CA GLU A 384 -2.09 26.24 4.75
C GLU A 384 -1.49 25.32 3.68
N PHE A 385 -2.05 24.11 3.53
CA PHE A 385 -1.63 23.19 2.47
C PHE A 385 -1.96 23.70 1.06
N ASN A 386 -3.15 24.28 0.87
CA ASN A 386 -3.53 24.85 -0.42
C ASN A 386 -2.66 26.05 -0.79
N ASP A 387 -2.29 26.88 0.20
CA ASP A 387 -1.38 28.00 0.03
C ASP A 387 0.02 27.50 -0.41
N LEU A 388 0.60 26.53 0.31
CA LEU A 388 1.89 25.90 -0.05
C LEU A 388 1.86 25.24 -1.43
N ARG A 389 0.77 24.54 -1.77
CA ARG A 389 0.58 23.92 -3.08
C ARG A 389 0.53 24.95 -4.20
N SER A 390 -0.19 26.06 -3.98
CA SER A 390 -0.27 27.15 -4.94
C SER A 390 1.11 27.79 -5.16
N GLU A 391 1.89 27.97 -4.08
CA GLU A 391 3.24 28.52 -4.13
C GLU A 391 4.20 27.60 -4.92
N ALA A 392 4.15 26.29 -4.67
CA ALA A 392 4.94 25.31 -5.41
C ALA A 392 4.58 25.27 -6.90
N HIS A 393 3.28 25.31 -7.24
CA HIS A 393 2.83 25.38 -8.63
C HIS A 393 3.30 26.66 -9.31
N HIS A 394 3.17 27.82 -8.65
CA HIS A 394 3.65 29.08 -9.19
C HIS A 394 5.17 29.11 -9.37
N LEU A 395 5.95 28.49 -8.47
CA LEU A 395 7.40 28.34 -8.62
C LEU A 395 7.78 27.50 -9.84
N GLN A 396 7.06 26.40 -10.09
CA GLN A 396 7.27 25.57 -11.28
C GLN A 396 6.90 26.31 -12.57
N VAL A 397 5.73 26.96 -12.61
CA VAL A 397 5.33 27.73 -13.81
C VAL A 397 6.30 28.90 -14.06
N ARG A 398 6.86 29.50 -13.01
CA ARG A 398 7.86 30.57 -13.12
C ARG A 398 9.19 30.07 -13.69
N SER A 399 9.63 28.87 -13.32
CA SER A 399 10.85 28.28 -13.89
C SER A 399 10.65 27.88 -15.36
N GLU A 400 9.49 27.32 -15.71
CA GLU A 400 9.12 27.03 -17.10
C GLU A 400 9.00 28.30 -17.96
N LEU A 401 8.44 29.37 -17.38
CA LEU A 401 8.37 30.68 -18.02
C LEU A 401 9.77 31.23 -18.31
N GLN A 402 10.67 31.18 -17.32
CA GLN A 402 12.04 31.65 -17.47
C GLN A 402 12.79 30.85 -18.56
N ALA A 403 12.61 29.52 -18.60
CA ALA A 403 13.20 28.69 -19.65
C ALA A 403 12.65 29.04 -21.04
N ALA A 404 11.34 29.29 -21.17
CA ALA A 404 10.73 29.70 -22.42
C ALA A 404 11.18 31.10 -22.87
N GLU A 405 11.40 32.04 -21.94
CA GLU A 405 11.93 33.38 -22.23
C GLU A 405 13.39 33.32 -22.71
N ILE A 406 14.22 32.43 -22.15
CA ILE A 406 15.59 32.17 -22.63
C ILE A 406 15.56 31.60 -24.06
N GLN A 407 14.73 30.58 -24.31
CA GLN A 407 14.59 30.00 -25.66
C GLN A 407 14.10 31.02 -26.68
N LEU A 408 13.20 31.93 -26.29
CA LEU A 408 12.76 33.01 -27.17
C LEU A 408 13.93 33.93 -27.54
N ALA A 409 14.78 34.29 -26.58
CA ALA A 409 15.95 35.13 -26.82
C ALA A 409 16.94 34.44 -27.78
N GLU A 410 17.20 33.15 -27.59
CA GLU A 410 18.06 32.34 -28.48
C GLU A 410 17.51 32.31 -29.92
N PHE A 411 16.21 32.06 -30.09
CA PHE A 411 15.61 32.06 -31.43
C PHE A 411 15.62 33.45 -32.09
N GLN A 412 15.46 34.53 -31.31
CA GLN A 412 15.57 35.89 -31.82
C GLN A 412 17.00 36.23 -32.24
N GLU A 413 18.00 35.76 -31.50
CA GLU A 413 19.42 35.92 -31.85
C GLU A 413 19.76 35.15 -33.13
N GLN A 414 19.36 33.88 -33.23
CA GLN A 414 19.54 33.07 -34.45
C GLN A 414 18.86 33.69 -35.68
N ARG A 415 17.67 34.26 -35.50
CA ARG A 415 16.98 35.00 -36.57
C ARG A 415 17.78 36.24 -36.98
N LYS A 416 18.29 37.02 -36.02
CA LYS A 416 19.10 38.22 -36.29
C LYS A 416 20.38 37.88 -37.02
N ASP A 417 21.03 36.76 -36.68
CA ASP A 417 22.19 36.25 -37.40
C ASP A 417 21.83 35.82 -38.82
N THR A 418 20.70 35.12 -38.99
CA THR A 418 20.18 34.74 -40.31
C THR A 418 19.81 35.96 -41.17
N GLU A 419 19.28 37.02 -40.55
CA GLU A 419 18.96 38.29 -41.21
C GLU A 419 20.23 39.06 -41.60
N SER A 420 21.25 39.08 -40.75
CA SER A 420 22.54 39.71 -41.06
C SER A 420 23.28 38.98 -42.20
N THR A 421 23.21 37.65 -42.23
CA THR A 421 23.77 36.84 -43.31
C THR A 421 22.98 37.01 -44.59
N LEU A 422 21.65 37.09 -44.54
CA LEU A 422 20.82 37.43 -45.70
C LEU A 422 21.17 38.81 -46.26
N THR A 423 21.30 39.83 -45.41
CA THR A 423 21.68 41.19 -45.82
C THR A 423 23.09 41.23 -46.43
N THR A 424 24.01 40.42 -45.90
CA THR A 424 25.37 40.25 -46.44
C THR A 424 25.36 39.54 -47.79
N VAL A 425 24.49 38.56 -47.98
CA VAL A 425 24.32 37.85 -49.26
C VAL A 425 23.65 38.77 -50.29
N GLU A 426 22.64 39.53 -49.90
CA GLU A 426 21.93 40.48 -50.77
C GLU A 426 22.82 41.65 -51.19
N SER A 427 23.66 42.18 -50.30
CA SER A 427 24.61 43.26 -50.61
C SER A 427 25.77 42.82 -51.53
N LYS A 428 26.04 41.51 -51.63
CA LYS A 428 27.00 40.93 -52.59
C LYS A 428 26.41 40.77 -54.00
N VAL A 429 25.09 40.92 -54.16
CA VAL A 429 24.45 40.97 -55.47
C VAL A 429 24.76 42.34 -56.09
N LEU A 430 25.64 42.36 -57.09
CA LEU A 430 26.01 43.58 -57.81
C LEU A 430 24.79 44.16 -58.55
N PRO A 431 24.54 45.49 -58.48
CA PRO A 431 23.45 46.09 -59.22
C PRO A 431 23.71 46.00 -60.73
N THR A 432 22.87 45.26 -61.45
CA THR A 432 22.75 45.35 -62.90
C THR A 432 22.26 46.76 -63.27
N PRO A 433 22.75 47.38 -64.37
CA PRO A 433 22.39 48.75 -64.71
C PRO A 433 20.90 48.81 -65.08
N VAL A 434 20.10 49.50 -64.26
CA VAL A 434 18.71 49.84 -64.53
C VAL A 434 18.67 51.26 -65.11
N LEU A 435 18.22 51.39 -66.37
CA LEU A 435 17.78 52.68 -66.93
C LEU A 435 16.57 53.19 -66.14
N PRO A 436 16.49 54.50 -65.84
CA PRO A 436 15.65 55.02 -64.76
C PRO A 436 14.19 55.17 -65.21
N THR A 437 13.26 55.03 -64.27
CA THR A 437 12.06 55.89 -64.24
C THR A 437 11.53 56.03 -62.81
N GLN A 438 11.58 57.27 -62.33
CA GLN A 438 11.02 57.77 -61.08
C GLN A 438 9.48 57.75 -61.16
N SER A 439 8.80 57.21 -60.15
CA SER A 439 8.10 57.92 -59.08
C SER A 439 6.70 58.48 -59.40
N LYS A 440 5.74 57.92 -58.65
CA LYS A 440 4.60 58.55 -57.96
C LYS A 440 3.39 59.08 -58.76
N GLU A 441 2.26 58.76 -58.12
CA GLU A 441 0.94 59.41 -58.16
C GLU A 441 0.00 59.12 -59.33
N GLY A 442 -1.09 58.41 -59.00
CA GLY A 442 -2.41 59.03 -59.02
C GLY A 442 -3.17 59.03 -60.34
N MET A 443 -4.37 58.44 -60.27
CA MET A 443 -5.55 58.75 -61.09
C MET A 443 -5.57 58.26 -62.55
N ALA A 444 -6.43 57.26 -62.71
CA ALA A 444 -7.59 57.26 -63.62
C ALA A 444 -7.38 57.62 -65.10
N LEU A 445 -7.74 56.62 -65.91
CA LEU A 445 -8.53 56.73 -67.14
C LEU A 445 -7.97 57.64 -68.24
N SER A 446 -7.41 57.02 -69.27
CA SER A 446 -8.04 57.06 -70.61
C SER A 446 -7.27 56.24 -71.64
N LYS A 447 -7.95 55.21 -72.15
CA LYS A 447 -8.09 54.86 -73.58
C LYS A 447 -6.82 54.69 -74.43
N LEU A 448 -6.67 53.44 -74.90
CA LEU A 448 -6.47 53.03 -76.30
C LEU A 448 -5.29 53.66 -77.05
N GLU A 449 -4.22 52.89 -77.31
CA GLU A 449 -4.03 52.22 -78.61
C GLU A 449 -2.75 51.37 -78.64
N ASN A 450 -2.80 50.35 -79.49
CA ASN A 450 -1.90 49.20 -79.62
C ASN A 450 -0.45 49.54 -79.99
N LYS A 451 0.50 48.75 -79.44
CA LYS A 451 1.50 48.05 -80.26
C LYS A 451 2.21 46.92 -79.50
N GLU A 452 2.24 45.76 -80.15
CA GLU A 452 2.84 44.49 -79.75
C GLU A 452 4.34 44.63 -79.40
N VAL A 453 4.76 44.22 -78.20
CA VAL A 453 6.02 43.48 -77.89
C VAL A 453 5.91 42.93 -76.46
N ALA A 454 5.41 41.70 -76.26
CA ALA A 454 5.53 40.95 -74.99
C ALA A 454 5.17 39.47 -75.17
N ILE A 455 6.09 38.63 -75.67
CA ILE A 455 5.88 37.15 -75.70
C ILE A 455 7.08 36.33 -75.21
N LEU A 456 8.30 36.85 -75.03
CA LEU A 456 9.50 36.00 -74.93
C LEU A 456 10.01 35.55 -73.53
N ASP A 457 9.35 35.88 -72.41
CA ASP A 457 9.88 35.57 -71.06
C ASP A 457 9.09 34.56 -70.20
N PHE A 458 7.82 34.26 -70.53
CA PHE A 458 7.02 33.31 -69.71
C PHE A 458 7.46 31.85 -69.90
N ASP A 459 7.80 31.45 -71.12
CA ASP A 459 8.12 30.05 -71.45
C ASP A 459 9.45 29.58 -70.85
N LYS A 460 10.43 30.47 -70.71
CA LYS A 460 11.74 30.15 -70.10
C LYS A 460 11.64 29.91 -68.60
N VAL A 461 10.80 30.67 -67.90
CA VAL A 461 10.56 30.51 -66.45
C VAL A 461 9.78 29.21 -66.18
N ALA A 462 8.81 28.88 -67.04
CA ALA A 462 8.06 27.62 -66.94
C ALA A 462 8.97 26.38 -67.13
N VAL A 463 9.91 26.43 -68.08
CA VAL A 463 10.88 25.34 -68.30
C VAL A 463 11.85 25.18 -67.12
N ALA A 464 12.38 26.29 -66.57
CA ALA A 464 13.27 26.22 -65.41
C ALA A 464 12.59 25.62 -64.16
N HIS A 465 11.30 25.92 -63.94
CA HIS A 465 10.53 25.32 -62.86
C HIS A 465 10.30 23.82 -63.06
N GLN A 466 10.04 23.39 -64.31
CA GLN A 466 9.89 21.97 -64.63
C GLN A 466 11.21 21.19 -64.44
N GLU A 467 12.37 21.80 -64.72
CA GLU A 467 13.68 21.22 -64.40
C GLU A 467 13.89 21.03 -62.89
N GLU A 468 13.49 22.01 -62.07
CA GLU A 468 13.58 21.90 -60.62
C GLU A 468 12.72 20.74 -60.08
N ILE A 469 11.49 20.59 -60.59
CA ILE A 469 10.60 19.49 -60.22
C ILE A 469 11.23 18.15 -60.62
N LEU A 470 11.77 18.04 -61.83
CA LEU A 470 12.44 16.83 -62.32
C LEU A 470 13.62 16.45 -61.42
N HIS A 471 14.46 17.40 -61.01
CA HIS A 471 15.57 17.16 -60.09
C HIS A 471 15.08 16.60 -58.74
N LYS A 472 14.04 17.21 -58.15
CA LYS A 472 13.43 16.72 -56.89
C LYS A 472 12.87 15.30 -57.03
N ILE A 473 12.26 14.97 -58.18
CA ILE A 473 11.75 13.62 -58.46
C ILE A 473 12.92 12.64 -58.58
N VAL A 474 14.00 13.00 -59.29
CA VAL A 474 15.19 12.15 -59.45
C VAL A 474 15.84 11.85 -58.10
N ASP A 475 16.01 12.87 -57.26
CA ASP A 475 16.59 12.71 -55.93
C ASP A 475 15.74 11.78 -55.06
N LYS A 476 14.41 11.95 -55.11
CA LYS A 476 13.48 11.09 -54.36
C LYS A 476 13.48 9.64 -54.86
N VAL A 477 13.56 9.43 -56.18
CA VAL A 477 13.67 8.09 -56.79
C VAL A 477 14.97 7.41 -56.37
N ASN A 478 16.10 8.12 -56.41
CA ASN A 478 17.39 7.57 -56.00
C ASN A 478 17.40 7.19 -54.51
N LEU A 479 16.82 8.04 -53.65
CA LEU A 479 16.67 7.76 -52.22
C LEU A 479 15.81 6.50 -51.98
N LEU A 480 14.64 6.39 -52.63
CA LEU A 480 13.77 5.22 -52.49
C LEU A 480 14.42 3.93 -53.02
N LYS A 481 15.21 4.00 -54.10
CA LYS A 481 16.00 2.86 -54.60
C LYS A 481 17.07 2.39 -53.63
N LEU A 482 17.65 3.32 -52.87
CA LEU A 482 18.63 2.99 -51.83
C LEU A 482 17.94 2.37 -50.61
N GLU A 483 16.78 2.89 -50.20
CA GLU A 483 15.96 2.33 -49.13
C GLU A 483 15.40 0.94 -49.47
N GLU A 484 15.01 0.70 -50.72
CA GLU A 484 14.53 -0.62 -51.18
C GLU A 484 15.61 -1.70 -51.05
N LYS A 485 16.88 -1.33 -51.26
CA LYS A 485 18.04 -2.24 -51.09
C LYS A 485 18.48 -2.40 -49.64
N ALA A 486 17.98 -1.57 -48.72
CA ALA A 486 18.33 -1.66 -47.30
C ALA A 486 17.60 -2.85 -46.64
N PRO A 487 18.22 -3.50 -45.64
CA PRO A 487 17.58 -4.61 -44.93
C PRO A 487 16.29 -4.16 -44.22
N PRO A 488 15.23 -4.98 -44.14
CA PRO A 488 14.02 -4.58 -43.40
C PRO A 488 14.32 -4.43 -41.91
N ARG A 489 13.71 -3.40 -41.28
CA ARG A 489 13.84 -3.10 -39.84
C ARG A 489 13.34 -4.26 -38.97
N VAL A 490 12.33 -4.99 -39.44
CA VAL A 490 11.73 -6.14 -38.76
C VAL A 490 12.14 -7.44 -39.45
N ARG A 491 12.61 -8.43 -38.69
CA ARG A 491 13.09 -9.72 -39.21
C ARG A 491 12.61 -10.90 -38.35
N ARG A 492 12.41 -12.05 -38.99
CA ARG A 492 12.12 -13.32 -38.29
C ARG A 492 13.39 -13.84 -37.64
N LEU A 493 13.37 -14.12 -36.34
CA LEU A 493 14.49 -14.76 -35.63
C LEU A 493 14.28 -16.26 -35.50
N ALA A 494 13.14 -16.65 -34.93
CA ALA A 494 12.82 -18.04 -34.68
C ALA A 494 11.29 -18.23 -34.70
N ALA A 495 10.87 -19.34 -35.31
CA ALA A 495 9.51 -19.85 -35.19
C ALA A 495 9.32 -20.51 -33.81
N ALA A 496 8.07 -20.61 -33.37
CA ALA A 496 7.70 -21.23 -32.12
C ALA A 496 8.01 -22.74 -32.14
N PRO A 497 8.75 -23.27 -31.13
CA PRO A 497 8.95 -24.71 -30.99
C PRO A 497 7.72 -25.38 -30.36
N VAL A 498 7.60 -26.70 -30.49
CA VAL A 498 6.56 -27.49 -29.79
C VAL A 498 7.02 -27.72 -28.34
N PRO A 499 6.32 -27.21 -27.33
CA PRO A 499 6.74 -27.36 -25.93
C PRO A 499 6.54 -28.79 -25.45
N SER A 500 7.58 -29.38 -24.86
CA SER A 500 7.55 -30.76 -24.34
C SER A 500 7.06 -30.87 -22.90
N LYS A 501 7.04 -29.76 -22.13
CA LYS A 501 6.63 -29.73 -20.72
C LYS A 501 5.62 -28.60 -20.47
N LYS A 502 4.65 -28.87 -19.59
CA LYS A 502 3.69 -27.88 -19.10
C LYS A 502 4.35 -26.91 -18.11
N GLU A 503 3.83 -25.69 -18.06
CA GLU A 503 4.30 -24.67 -17.12
C GLU A 503 3.56 -24.77 -15.78
N TYR A 504 4.19 -25.38 -14.78
CA TYR A 504 3.59 -25.63 -13.46
C TYR A 504 3.74 -24.47 -12.46
N LYS A 505 4.48 -23.40 -12.81
CA LYS A 505 4.81 -22.32 -11.86
C LYS A 505 3.56 -21.70 -11.21
N LYS A 506 2.56 -21.35 -12.03
CA LYS A 506 1.31 -20.74 -11.55
C LYS A 506 0.49 -21.71 -10.69
N GLN A 507 0.41 -22.98 -11.10
CA GLN A 507 -0.27 -24.02 -10.34
C GLN A 507 0.41 -24.27 -8.99
N LEU A 508 1.74 -24.30 -8.95
CA LEU A 508 2.51 -24.51 -7.72
C LEU A 508 2.33 -23.34 -6.73
N VAL A 509 2.43 -22.09 -7.20
CA VAL A 509 2.22 -20.91 -6.37
C VAL A 509 0.80 -20.89 -5.80
N ALA A 510 -0.20 -21.22 -6.62
CA ALA A 510 -1.58 -21.29 -6.14
C ALA A 510 -1.83 -22.44 -5.15
N THR A 511 -1.23 -23.62 -5.39
CA THR A 511 -1.32 -24.79 -4.48
C THR A 511 -0.68 -24.47 -3.13
N ALA A 512 0.53 -23.90 -3.15
CA ALA A 512 1.22 -23.47 -1.95
C ALA A 512 0.45 -22.37 -1.21
N GLY A 513 -0.09 -21.39 -1.94
CA GLY A 513 -0.94 -20.33 -1.39
C GLY A 513 -2.22 -20.87 -0.75
N GLY A 514 -2.90 -21.83 -1.39
CA GLY A 514 -4.09 -22.49 -0.86
C GLY A 514 -3.79 -23.26 0.42
N GLY A 515 -2.69 -24.02 0.45
CA GLY A 515 -2.26 -24.74 1.65
C GLY A 515 -1.93 -23.82 2.82
N PHE A 516 -1.17 -22.76 2.55
CA PHE A 516 -0.85 -21.74 3.55
C PHE A 516 -2.10 -21.04 4.09
N MET A 517 -3.04 -20.67 3.21
CA MET A 517 -4.30 -20.04 3.61
C MET A 517 -5.12 -20.94 4.54
N GLY A 518 -5.22 -22.24 4.24
CA GLY A 518 -5.93 -23.20 5.10
C GLY A 518 -5.30 -23.30 6.49
N PHE A 519 -3.97 -23.36 6.57
CA PHE A 519 -3.28 -23.40 7.87
C PHE A 519 -3.52 -22.13 8.70
N VAL A 520 -3.39 -20.95 8.06
CA VAL A 520 -3.59 -19.64 8.72
C VAL A 520 -5.02 -19.49 9.25
N LEU A 521 -6.03 -19.97 8.53
CA LEU A 521 -7.42 -19.90 9.00
C LEU A 521 -7.65 -20.67 10.31
N VAL A 522 -7.02 -21.83 10.47
CA VAL A 522 -7.10 -22.61 11.71
C VAL A 522 -6.38 -21.91 12.85
N ALA A 523 -5.17 -21.39 12.60
CA ALA A 523 -4.41 -20.62 13.58
C ALA A 523 -5.19 -19.39 14.07
N LEU A 524 -5.81 -18.65 13.13
CA LEU A 524 -6.66 -17.51 13.45
C LEU A 524 -7.91 -17.93 14.23
N GLY A 525 -8.53 -19.06 13.87
CA GLY A 525 -9.67 -19.62 14.58
C GLY A 525 -9.35 -19.97 16.04
N ALA A 526 -8.18 -20.56 16.30
CA ALA A 526 -7.72 -20.88 17.66
C ALA A 526 -7.50 -19.61 18.49
N ILE A 527 -6.89 -18.58 17.91
CA ILE A 527 -6.74 -17.25 18.55
C ILE A 527 -8.11 -16.66 18.90
N LEU A 528 -9.04 -16.62 17.93
CA LEU A 528 -10.38 -16.08 18.14
C LEU A 528 -11.16 -16.85 19.21
N PHE A 529 -10.98 -18.16 19.28
CA PHE A 529 -11.57 -19.01 20.30
C PHE A 529 -11.06 -18.63 21.71
N GLU A 530 -9.76 -18.42 21.87
CA GLU A 530 -9.20 -18.02 23.17
C GLU A 530 -9.53 -16.57 23.56
N LEU A 531 -9.56 -15.65 22.60
CA LEU A 531 -10.04 -14.28 22.83
C LEU A 531 -11.49 -14.24 23.34
N ARG A 532 -12.32 -15.22 22.94
CA ARG A 532 -13.69 -15.36 23.43
C ARG A 532 -13.77 -15.92 24.85
N LEU A 533 -12.83 -16.80 25.24
CA LEU A 533 -12.81 -17.41 26.57
C LEU A 533 -12.31 -16.45 27.66
N ARG A 534 -11.53 -15.41 27.30
CA ARG A 534 -10.98 -14.41 28.24
C ARG A 534 -10.34 -15.07 29.46
N ARG A 535 -9.38 -15.96 29.24
CA ARG A 535 -8.58 -16.58 30.32
C ARG A 535 -7.58 -15.59 30.90
N MET A 536 -7.27 -15.71 32.19
CA MET A 536 -6.23 -14.92 32.85
C MET A 536 -4.85 -15.33 32.34
N LEU A 537 -4.10 -14.37 31.81
CA LEU A 537 -2.78 -14.60 31.23
C LEU A 537 -1.65 -14.03 32.08
N SER A 538 -1.91 -12.95 32.81
CA SER A 538 -0.88 -12.26 33.58
C SER A 538 -1.35 -11.79 34.94
N LEU A 539 -0.39 -11.63 35.86
CA LEU A 539 -0.57 -10.96 37.13
C LEU A 539 -1.13 -9.53 36.97
N GLN A 540 -0.74 -8.81 35.93
CA GLN A 540 -1.26 -7.47 35.64
C GLN A 540 -2.76 -7.49 35.34
N ASP A 541 -3.24 -8.51 34.60
CA ASP A 541 -4.67 -8.67 34.33
C ASP A 541 -5.45 -8.89 35.63
N LEU A 542 -4.87 -9.67 36.55
CA LEU A 542 -5.45 -9.88 37.87
C LEU A 542 -5.49 -8.58 38.67
N GLN A 543 -4.39 -7.83 38.74
CA GLN A 543 -4.31 -6.57 39.50
C GLN A 543 -5.30 -5.51 39.02
N GLN A 544 -5.64 -5.48 37.73
CA GLN A 544 -6.61 -4.54 37.17
C GLN A 544 -8.07 -4.88 37.53
N ILE A 545 -8.38 -6.16 37.73
CA ILE A 545 -9.75 -6.67 37.90
C ILE A 545 -10.01 -7.10 39.36
N ALA A 546 -8.95 -7.33 40.13
CA ALA A 546 -9.01 -7.70 41.54
C ALA A 546 -9.67 -6.59 42.35
N ARG A 547 -10.70 -6.96 43.11
CA ARG A 547 -11.40 -6.09 44.06
C ARG A 547 -10.73 -6.09 45.43
N GLY A 548 -9.77 -6.98 45.68
CA GLY A 548 -9.09 -7.19 46.95
C GLY A 548 -7.57 -7.35 46.77
N PRO A 549 -6.80 -7.37 47.86
CA PRO A 549 -5.35 -7.49 47.80
C PRO A 549 -4.92 -8.83 47.17
N VAL A 550 -3.91 -8.76 46.30
CA VAL A 550 -3.21 -9.96 45.84
C VAL A 550 -2.19 -10.34 46.92
N LEU A 551 -2.48 -11.42 47.65
CA LEU A 551 -1.69 -11.86 48.81
C LEU A 551 -0.43 -12.64 48.42
N GLY A 552 -0.37 -13.18 47.21
CA GLY A 552 0.78 -13.94 46.75
C GLY A 552 0.70 -14.37 45.30
N VAL A 553 1.87 -14.68 44.75
CA VAL A 553 2.08 -15.12 43.37
C VAL A 553 2.92 -16.38 43.40
N ILE A 554 2.29 -17.52 43.13
CA ILE A 554 2.93 -18.83 43.19
C ILE A 554 3.35 -19.23 41.77
N PRO A 555 4.65 -19.47 41.51
CA PRO A 555 5.13 -19.88 40.20
C PRO A 555 4.65 -21.28 39.84
N GLN A 556 4.55 -21.56 38.55
CA GLN A 556 4.21 -22.90 38.07
C GLN A 556 5.27 -23.89 38.54
N SER A 557 4.85 -24.93 39.24
CA SER A 557 5.72 -26.03 39.66
C SER A 557 5.16 -27.36 39.18
N GLU A 558 5.96 -28.14 38.47
CA GLU A 558 5.72 -29.57 38.37
C GLU A 558 6.13 -30.16 39.72
N PHE A 559 5.14 -30.57 40.52
CA PHE A 559 5.43 -31.28 41.76
C PHE A 559 6.12 -32.61 41.41
N ASP A 560 7.44 -32.67 41.60
CA ASP A 560 8.19 -33.89 41.39
C ASP A 560 7.91 -34.86 42.54
N ARG A 561 6.96 -35.77 42.31
CA ARG A 561 6.61 -36.85 43.23
C ARG A 561 7.81 -37.75 43.54
N ALA A 562 8.88 -37.74 42.75
CA ALA A 562 10.06 -38.57 42.98
C ALA A 562 11.01 -38.01 44.04
N THR A 563 11.07 -36.69 44.23
CA THR A 563 11.95 -36.05 45.21
C THR A 563 11.24 -35.65 46.50
N GLU A 564 9.89 -35.64 46.54
CA GLU A 564 9.08 -35.18 47.68
C GLU A 564 9.47 -33.78 48.20
N MET A 565 10.21 -33.01 47.39
CA MET A 565 10.75 -31.71 47.77
C MET A 565 10.19 -30.64 46.84
N MET A 566 9.63 -29.59 47.44
CA MET A 566 9.23 -28.41 46.70
C MET A 566 10.46 -27.63 46.23
N PRO A 567 10.48 -27.11 44.99
CA PRO A 567 11.53 -26.21 44.55
C PRO A 567 11.63 -24.98 45.46
N VAL A 568 12.86 -24.55 45.77
CA VAL A 568 13.13 -23.46 46.73
C VAL A 568 12.38 -22.17 46.39
N HIS A 569 12.28 -21.82 45.11
CA HIS A 569 11.58 -20.61 44.66
C HIS A 569 10.06 -20.67 44.89
N VAL A 570 9.46 -21.86 44.82
CA VAL A 570 8.04 -22.07 45.15
C VAL A 570 7.83 -21.93 46.65
N LEU A 571 8.72 -22.55 47.45
CA LEU A 571 8.68 -22.45 48.91
C LEU A 571 8.77 -20.99 49.37
N GLU A 572 9.70 -20.22 48.82
CA GLU A 572 9.85 -18.80 49.14
C GLU A 572 8.61 -17.97 48.75
N ALA A 573 7.98 -18.28 47.60
CA ALA A 573 6.75 -17.61 47.18
C ALA A 573 5.58 -17.92 48.12
N VAL A 574 5.46 -19.18 48.58
CA VAL A 574 4.45 -19.59 49.57
C VAL A 574 4.73 -18.93 50.92
N ASP A 575 5.99 -18.83 51.36
CA ASP A 575 6.37 -18.17 52.62
C ASP A 575 6.09 -16.66 52.60
N LYS A 576 6.32 -16.00 51.46
CA LYS A 576 5.91 -14.61 51.23
C LYS A 576 4.39 -14.48 51.33
N CYS A 577 3.65 -15.38 50.69
CA CYS A 577 2.19 -15.41 50.75
C CYS A 577 1.68 -15.59 52.18
N ARG A 578 2.23 -16.56 52.93
CA ARG A 578 1.93 -16.76 54.35
C ARG A 578 2.18 -15.49 55.16
N THR A 579 3.31 -14.83 54.94
CA THR A 579 3.66 -13.59 55.65
C THR A 579 2.63 -12.48 55.38
N GLN A 580 2.19 -12.32 54.12
CA GLN A 580 1.14 -11.37 53.74
C GLN A 580 -0.21 -11.73 54.35
N ILE A 581 -0.60 -13.01 54.32
CA ILE A 581 -1.82 -13.51 54.96
C ILE A 581 -1.79 -13.16 56.45
N VAL A 582 -0.72 -13.51 57.15
CA VAL A 582 -0.54 -13.24 58.58
C VAL A 582 -0.60 -11.75 58.87
N GLN A 583 0.04 -10.89 58.07
CA GLN A 583 -0.04 -9.44 58.24
C GLN A 583 -1.48 -8.91 58.08
N HIS A 584 -2.22 -9.44 57.11
CA HIS A 584 -3.62 -9.05 56.88
C HIS A 584 -4.57 -9.59 57.95
N THR A 585 -4.37 -10.82 58.45
CA THR A 585 -5.29 -11.48 59.38
C THR A 585 -4.99 -11.15 60.84
N LEU A 586 -3.73 -10.94 61.23
CA LEU A 586 -3.34 -10.57 62.60
C LEU A 586 -3.96 -9.24 63.04
N ALA A 587 -4.07 -8.26 62.13
CA ALA A 587 -4.66 -6.95 62.44
C ALA A 587 -6.13 -7.05 62.86
N LEU A 588 -6.80 -8.16 62.52
CA LEU A 588 -8.23 -8.38 62.70
C LEU A 588 -8.54 -9.53 63.68
N ASP A 589 -7.52 -10.15 64.30
CA ASP A 589 -7.65 -11.36 65.13
C ASP A 589 -8.39 -12.52 64.41
N HIS A 590 -8.20 -12.60 63.09
CA HIS A 590 -8.79 -13.64 62.25
C HIS A 590 -7.95 -14.91 62.31
N LYS A 591 -8.58 -16.02 62.73
CA LYS A 591 -7.90 -17.33 62.85
C LYS A 591 -8.37 -18.35 61.84
N SER A 592 -9.60 -18.25 61.36
CA SER A 592 -10.20 -19.17 60.38
C SER A 592 -10.17 -18.60 58.96
N ILE A 593 -9.45 -19.27 58.07
CA ILE A 593 -9.18 -18.81 56.71
C ILE A 593 -9.65 -19.89 55.73
N MET A 594 -10.65 -19.57 54.93
CA MET A 594 -11.14 -20.44 53.85
C MET A 594 -10.34 -20.22 52.58
N ILE A 595 -9.88 -21.29 51.95
CA ILE A 595 -9.30 -21.27 50.60
C ILE A 595 -10.33 -21.86 49.63
N THR A 596 -10.68 -21.10 48.60
CA THR A 596 -11.60 -21.53 47.55
C THR A 596 -11.23 -20.92 46.20
N SER A 597 -12.04 -21.18 45.18
CA SER A 597 -11.79 -20.83 43.79
C SER A 597 -13.12 -20.51 43.08
N ALA A 598 -13.06 -20.01 41.85
CA ALA A 598 -14.25 -19.76 41.05
C ALA A 598 -14.87 -21.08 40.57
N LEU A 599 -14.04 -21.99 40.04
CA LEU A 599 -14.43 -23.31 39.54
C LEU A 599 -13.48 -24.40 40.05
N ALA A 600 -13.84 -25.65 39.81
CA ALA A 600 -12.96 -26.79 40.05
C ALA A 600 -11.66 -26.69 39.23
N ASP A 601 -10.65 -27.45 39.67
CA ASP A 601 -9.35 -27.57 39.01
C ASP A 601 -8.52 -26.28 38.88
N GLU A 602 -8.75 -25.29 39.76
CA GLU A 602 -7.97 -24.04 39.83
C GLU A 602 -6.77 -24.11 40.80
N GLY A 603 -6.16 -25.28 41.00
CA GLY A 603 -4.96 -25.45 41.83
C GLY A 603 -5.14 -25.27 43.34
N LYS A 604 -6.37 -25.04 43.82
CA LYS A 604 -6.69 -24.74 45.24
C LYS A 604 -6.16 -25.75 46.26
N ALA A 605 -6.21 -27.04 45.96
CA ALA A 605 -5.80 -28.10 46.90
C ALA A 605 -4.28 -28.14 47.09
N ASN A 606 -3.52 -28.06 45.99
CA ASN A 606 -2.07 -27.93 46.03
C ASN A 606 -1.66 -26.70 46.84
N PHE A 607 -2.25 -25.54 46.54
CA PHE A 607 -1.95 -24.32 47.29
C PHE A 607 -2.30 -24.45 48.77
N THR A 608 -3.46 -25.04 49.11
CA THR A 608 -3.87 -25.26 50.49
C THR A 608 -2.85 -26.12 51.24
N TRP A 609 -2.41 -27.23 50.63
CA TRP A 609 -1.39 -28.11 51.21
C TRP A 609 -0.06 -27.36 51.42
N GLN A 610 0.44 -26.67 50.39
CA GLN A 610 1.70 -25.90 50.46
C GLN A 610 1.66 -24.81 51.53
N LEU A 611 0.56 -24.06 51.58
CA LEU A 611 0.35 -23.02 52.58
C LEU A 611 0.31 -23.61 54.00
N THR A 612 -0.36 -24.75 54.18
CA THR A 612 -0.39 -25.45 55.46
C THR A 612 1.02 -25.84 55.91
N GLN A 613 1.84 -26.40 55.02
CA GLN A 613 3.22 -26.75 55.34
C GLN A 613 4.06 -25.53 55.74
N SER A 614 3.90 -24.40 55.05
CA SER A 614 4.61 -23.15 55.40
C SER A 614 4.24 -22.63 56.79
N PHE A 615 2.96 -22.72 57.20
CA PHE A 615 2.54 -22.34 58.55
C PHE A 615 3.14 -23.26 59.63
N VAL A 616 3.10 -24.57 59.40
CA VAL A 616 3.65 -25.59 60.32
C VAL A 616 5.16 -25.40 60.48
N GLN A 617 5.90 -25.24 59.38
CA GLN A 617 7.35 -25.00 59.40
C GLN A 617 7.73 -23.69 60.09
N SER A 618 6.83 -22.70 60.08
CA SER A 618 7.00 -21.43 60.80
C SER A 618 6.63 -21.53 62.29
N GLY A 619 6.25 -22.70 62.79
CA GLY A 619 5.96 -22.97 64.19
C GLY A 619 4.52 -22.63 64.64
N TYR A 620 3.61 -22.36 63.71
CA TYR A 620 2.20 -22.12 64.06
C TYR A 620 1.49 -23.44 64.34
N ARG A 621 0.70 -23.50 65.42
CA ARG A 621 -0.23 -24.61 65.65
C ARG A 621 -1.35 -24.51 64.63
N THR A 622 -1.30 -25.37 63.62
CA THR A 622 -2.12 -25.24 62.41
C THR A 622 -3.11 -26.40 62.32
N LEU A 623 -4.39 -26.08 62.21
CA LEU A 623 -5.44 -27.06 61.91
C LEU A 623 -5.90 -26.88 60.45
N LEU A 624 -5.77 -27.92 59.65
CA LEU A 624 -6.37 -27.99 58.32
C LEU A 624 -7.70 -28.76 58.41
N ILE A 625 -8.78 -28.18 57.89
CA ILE A 625 -10.09 -28.80 57.80
C ILE A 625 -10.46 -28.96 56.33
N ASP A 626 -10.77 -30.19 55.90
CA ASP A 626 -11.28 -30.45 54.56
C ASP A 626 -12.81 -30.30 54.53
N LEU A 627 -13.28 -29.14 54.09
CA LEU A 627 -14.70 -28.85 53.83
C LEU A 627 -15.06 -28.94 52.34
N ASP A 628 -14.18 -29.45 51.49
CA ASP A 628 -14.56 -29.91 50.15
C ASP A 628 -15.17 -31.32 50.22
N VAL A 629 -16.21 -31.46 51.04
CA VAL A 629 -16.85 -32.75 51.35
C VAL A 629 -17.50 -33.42 50.15
N ARG A 630 -17.76 -32.68 49.06
CA ARG A 630 -18.30 -33.23 47.82
C ARG A 630 -17.24 -33.95 46.98
N SER A 631 -16.02 -33.47 47.02
CA SER A 631 -14.86 -34.03 46.32
C SER A 631 -13.62 -33.96 47.22
N PRO A 632 -13.63 -34.67 48.36
CA PRO A 632 -12.58 -34.54 49.36
C PRO A 632 -11.28 -35.13 48.81
N MET A 633 -10.24 -34.31 48.72
CA MET A 633 -8.95 -34.72 48.15
C MET A 633 -7.78 -34.52 49.11
N MET A 634 -7.95 -33.75 50.19
CA MET A 634 -6.83 -33.41 51.08
C MET A 634 -6.31 -34.63 51.85
N HIS A 635 -7.17 -35.62 52.13
CA HIS A 635 -6.77 -36.86 52.79
C HIS A 635 -5.69 -37.64 52.01
N GLU A 636 -5.70 -37.56 50.67
CA GLU A 636 -4.68 -38.17 49.82
C GLU A 636 -3.31 -37.50 49.98
N PHE A 637 -3.27 -36.16 50.15
CA PHE A 637 -2.03 -35.41 50.36
C PHE A 637 -1.35 -35.74 51.70
N TYR A 638 -2.12 -36.17 52.70
CA TYR A 638 -1.61 -36.52 54.02
C TYR A 638 -1.52 -38.04 54.25
N GLY A 639 -1.91 -38.86 53.26
CA GLY A 639 -1.83 -40.31 53.35
C GLY A 639 -2.74 -40.93 54.41
N VAL A 640 -3.89 -40.30 54.69
CA VAL A 640 -4.84 -40.74 55.72
C VAL A 640 -6.15 -41.21 55.12
N LEU A 641 -6.89 -42.04 55.85
CA LEU A 641 -8.22 -42.48 55.44
C LEU A 641 -9.24 -41.35 55.62
N ASN A 642 -10.15 -41.21 54.65
CA ASN A 642 -11.26 -40.26 54.72
C ASN A 642 -12.46 -40.82 55.50
N GLU A 643 -12.25 -41.20 56.76
CA GLU A 643 -13.28 -41.76 57.64
C GLU A 643 -13.30 -41.02 58.98
N GLY A 644 -14.49 -40.82 59.56
CA GLY A 644 -14.63 -40.13 60.86
C GLY A 644 -14.17 -38.67 60.79
N GLY A 645 -14.64 -37.92 59.80
CA GLY A 645 -14.24 -36.54 59.52
C GLY A 645 -15.30 -35.51 59.91
N VAL A 646 -15.25 -34.34 59.26
CA VAL A 646 -16.23 -33.25 59.45
C VAL A 646 -17.66 -33.77 59.33
N CYS A 647 -17.94 -34.57 58.30
CA CYS A 647 -19.25 -35.11 58.01
C CYS A 647 -19.86 -35.91 59.19
N GLU A 648 -19.06 -36.75 59.84
CA GLU A 648 -19.48 -37.55 61.00
C GLU A 648 -19.59 -36.69 62.28
N VAL A 649 -18.70 -35.70 62.45
CA VAL A 649 -18.76 -34.76 63.58
C VAL A 649 -20.02 -33.89 63.53
N LEU A 650 -20.38 -33.37 62.35
CA LEU A 650 -21.60 -32.55 62.19
C LEU A 650 -22.89 -33.34 62.44
N ARG A 651 -22.88 -34.64 62.12
CA ARG A 651 -23.97 -35.58 62.41
C ARG A 651 -24.01 -36.02 63.89
N GLY A 652 -22.97 -35.74 64.66
CA GLY A 652 -22.84 -36.19 66.05
C GLY A 652 -22.51 -37.69 66.18
N GLU A 653 -22.04 -38.32 65.10
CA GLU A 653 -21.66 -39.74 65.07
C GLU A 653 -20.23 -39.94 65.62
N SER A 654 -19.40 -38.89 65.60
CA SER A 654 -18.04 -38.90 66.11
C SER A 654 -17.76 -37.66 66.96
N GLU A 655 -16.88 -37.80 67.96
CA GLU A 655 -16.40 -36.68 68.75
C GLU A 655 -15.30 -35.93 67.98
N LEU A 656 -15.29 -34.60 68.08
CA LEU A 656 -14.33 -33.74 67.36
C LEU A 656 -12.87 -34.08 67.70
N SER A 657 -12.58 -34.36 68.98
CA SER A 657 -11.24 -34.74 69.47
C SER A 657 -10.73 -36.03 68.84
N ASN A 658 -11.61 -37.01 68.60
CA ASN A 658 -11.25 -38.31 68.00
C ASN A 658 -11.14 -38.26 66.48
N SER A 659 -11.73 -37.22 65.86
CA SER A 659 -11.78 -37.04 64.41
C SER A 659 -10.60 -36.24 63.88
N ILE A 660 -9.94 -35.46 64.73
CA ILE A 660 -8.74 -34.70 64.39
C ILE A 660 -7.52 -35.63 64.44
N GLN A 661 -6.81 -35.72 63.32
CA GLN A 661 -5.54 -36.45 63.22
C GLN A 661 -4.39 -35.49 63.43
N THR A 662 -3.60 -35.72 64.48
CA THR A 662 -2.44 -34.88 64.82
C THR A 662 -1.16 -35.48 64.27
N PHE A 663 -0.38 -34.66 63.56
CA PHE A 663 0.93 -35.02 63.02
C PHE A 663 2.07 -34.41 63.87
N ALA A 664 3.31 -34.76 63.53
CA ALA A 664 4.48 -34.08 64.08
C ALA A 664 4.47 -32.58 63.74
N ASP A 665 5.24 -31.79 64.47
CA ASP A 665 5.55 -30.37 64.17
C ASP A 665 4.38 -29.37 64.33
N GLY A 666 3.26 -29.78 64.93
CA GLY A 666 2.15 -28.87 65.25
C GLY A 666 1.05 -28.78 64.19
N LEU A 667 1.04 -29.70 63.23
CA LEU A 667 -0.04 -29.89 62.26
C LEU A 667 -1.15 -30.78 62.84
N SER A 668 -2.40 -30.36 62.64
CA SER A 668 -3.57 -31.21 62.82
C SER A 668 -4.43 -31.17 61.56
N PHE A 669 -5.06 -32.29 61.23
CA PHE A 669 -5.91 -32.43 60.06
C PHE A 669 -7.26 -33.03 60.44
N LEU A 670 -8.33 -32.41 59.99
CA LEU A 670 -9.68 -32.95 60.08
C LEU A 670 -10.15 -33.30 58.65
N PRO A 671 -10.20 -34.60 58.29
CA PRO A 671 -10.65 -35.03 56.97
C PRO A 671 -12.12 -34.69 56.74
N GLY A 672 -12.56 -34.66 55.49
CA GLY A 672 -13.93 -34.30 55.15
C GLY A 672 -14.96 -35.32 55.64
N GLY A 673 -14.61 -36.61 55.60
CA GLY A 673 -15.51 -37.70 55.93
C GLY A 673 -16.45 -38.09 54.78
N LYS A 674 -17.50 -38.87 55.08
CA LYS A 674 -18.43 -39.39 54.06
C LYS A 674 -19.63 -38.45 53.88
N TRP A 675 -19.74 -37.86 52.69
CA TRP A 675 -20.86 -37.00 52.33
C TRP A 675 -22.20 -37.76 52.30
N THR A 676 -23.24 -37.15 52.87
CA THR A 676 -24.63 -37.61 52.86
C THR A 676 -25.57 -36.43 52.74
N ASP A 677 -26.78 -36.61 52.19
CA ASP A 677 -27.73 -35.51 51.98
C ASP A 677 -28.18 -34.80 53.27
N SER A 678 -28.14 -35.50 54.41
CA SER A 678 -28.45 -34.92 55.73
C SER A 678 -27.47 -33.80 56.13
N ILE A 679 -26.22 -33.85 55.66
CA ILE A 679 -25.18 -32.87 56.00
C ILE A 679 -25.50 -31.49 55.39
N ARG A 680 -26.21 -31.45 54.26
CA ARG A 680 -26.66 -30.18 53.68
C ARG A 680 -27.54 -29.39 54.65
N GLN A 681 -28.37 -30.07 55.44
CA GLN A 681 -29.19 -29.40 56.47
C GLN A 681 -28.32 -28.91 57.63
N ASP A 682 -27.30 -29.68 58.00
CA ASP A 682 -26.35 -29.31 59.05
C ASP A 682 -25.49 -28.08 58.68
N LEU A 683 -25.16 -27.89 57.40
CA LEU A 683 -24.45 -26.70 56.89
C LEU A 683 -25.29 -25.42 56.95
N VAL A 684 -26.62 -25.53 56.90
CA VAL A 684 -27.53 -24.38 57.07
C VAL A 684 -27.59 -23.95 58.53
N THR A 685 -27.41 -24.89 59.46
CA THR A 685 -27.28 -24.59 60.88
C THR A 685 -25.87 -24.07 61.22
N ASP A 686 -25.72 -23.33 62.31
CA ASP A 686 -24.44 -22.73 62.74
C ASP A 686 -23.43 -23.75 63.32
N LYS A 687 -23.55 -25.03 62.94
CA LYS A 687 -22.72 -26.12 63.48
C LYS A 687 -21.25 -25.99 63.08
N ILE A 688 -20.94 -25.45 61.90
CA ILE A 688 -19.55 -25.19 61.51
C ILE A 688 -18.98 -24.04 62.36
N GLY A 689 -19.74 -22.98 62.63
CA GLY A 689 -19.36 -21.88 63.52
C GLY A 689 -19.07 -22.40 64.93
N MET A 690 -19.92 -23.28 65.45
CA MET A 690 -19.69 -23.97 66.73
C MET A 690 -18.43 -24.86 66.70
N LEU A 691 -18.17 -25.56 65.60
CA LEU A 691 -16.96 -26.38 65.43
C LEU A 691 -15.72 -25.49 65.43
N LEU A 692 -15.71 -24.41 64.64
CA LEU A 692 -14.61 -23.45 64.57
C LEU A 692 -14.37 -22.77 65.93
N ALA A 693 -15.43 -22.39 66.66
CA ALA A 693 -15.32 -21.81 67.99
C ALA A 693 -14.65 -22.75 68.99
N LYS A 694 -14.94 -24.06 68.94
CA LYS A 694 -14.30 -25.06 69.83
C LYS A 694 -12.81 -25.23 69.58
N VAL A 695 -12.36 -25.12 68.32
CA VAL A 695 -10.94 -25.31 67.97
C VAL A 695 -10.12 -24.02 68.05
N ARG A 696 -10.77 -22.85 68.05
CA ARG A 696 -10.13 -21.52 68.01
C ARG A 696 -9.15 -21.24 69.17
N GLU A 697 -9.34 -21.89 70.31
CA GLU A 697 -8.45 -21.75 71.49
C GLU A 697 -7.18 -22.61 71.40
N TYR A 698 -7.23 -23.72 70.68
CA TYR A 698 -6.14 -24.70 70.62
C TYR A 698 -5.15 -24.42 69.49
N TYR A 699 -5.62 -23.75 68.43
CA TYR A 699 -4.86 -23.48 67.21
C TYR A 699 -4.64 -21.99 66.99
N ASP A 700 -3.49 -21.66 66.41
CA ASP A 700 -3.13 -20.29 66.05
C ASP A 700 -3.75 -19.94 64.68
N VAL A 701 -3.79 -20.90 63.75
CA VAL A 701 -4.35 -20.75 62.41
C VAL A 701 -5.20 -21.99 62.06
N ILE A 702 -6.39 -21.75 61.52
CA ILE A 702 -7.32 -22.78 61.05
C ILE A 702 -7.52 -22.56 59.54
N LEU A 703 -6.95 -23.44 58.72
CA LEU A 703 -7.11 -23.41 57.27
C LEU A 703 -8.28 -24.30 56.88
N VAL A 704 -9.18 -23.78 56.07
CA VAL A 704 -10.39 -24.46 55.63
C VAL A 704 -10.31 -24.64 54.12
N HIS A 705 -10.13 -25.87 53.65
CA HIS A 705 -10.24 -26.20 52.24
C HIS A 705 -11.73 -26.30 51.87
N ALA A 706 -12.20 -25.58 50.86
CA ALA A 706 -13.62 -25.62 50.50
C ALA A 706 -13.84 -25.80 49.00
N HIS A 707 -14.99 -26.39 48.64
CA HIS A 707 -15.43 -26.55 47.26
C HIS A 707 -15.53 -25.19 46.54
N PRO A 708 -15.41 -25.12 45.20
CA PRO A 708 -15.48 -23.85 44.46
C PRO A 708 -16.77 -23.07 44.72
N LEU A 709 -16.64 -21.76 44.90
CA LEU A 709 -17.72 -20.91 45.42
C LEU A 709 -18.87 -20.72 44.41
N LEU A 710 -18.63 -20.86 43.10
CA LEU A 710 -19.68 -20.74 42.08
C LEU A 710 -20.39 -22.07 41.74
N GLU A 711 -19.83 -23.21 42.14
CA GLU A 711 -20.39 -24.53 41.80
C GLU A 711 -21.48 -24.96 42.77
N VAL A 712 -21.31 -24.66 44.07
CA VAL A 712 -22.19 -25.16 45.12
C VAL A 712 -22.50 -24.09 46.16
N ALA A 713 -23.74 -24.08 46.66
CA ALA A 713 -24.18 -23.14 47.69
C ALA A 713 -23.51 -23.41 49.06
N ASP A 714 -23.09 -24.64 49.30
CA ASP A 714 -22.48 -25.11 50.55
C ASP A 714 -21.23 -24.27 50.91
N SER A 715 -20.38 -23.99 49.92
CA SER A 715 -19.18 -23.16 50.10
C SER A 715 -19.50 -21.73 50.53
N TYR A 716 -20.61 -21.18 50.05
CA TYR A 716 -21.06 -19.84 50.47
C TYR A 716 -21.52 -19.84 51.93
N LEU A 717 -22.22 -20.88 52.38
CA LEU A 717 -22.62 -21.03 53.79
C LEU A 717 -21.40 -21.17 54.71
N ILE A 718 -20.43 -21.99 54.32
CA ILE A 718 -19.14 -22.13 55.01
C ILE A 718 -18.42 -20.77 55.07
N GLY A 719 -18.37 -20.05 53.95
CA GLY A 719 -17.76 -18.72 53.83
C GLY A 719 -18.31 -17.67 54.80
N ARG A 720 -19.58 -17.79 55.21
CA ARG A 720 -20.18 -16.88 56.21
C ARG A 720 -19.69 -17.13 57.64
N GLN A 721 -19.26 -18.36 57.93
CA GLN A 721 -18.91 -18.83 59.27
C GLN A 721 -17.40 -18.74 59.55
N VAL A 722 -16.56 -18.56 58.52
CA VAL A 722 -15.13 -18.27 58.66
C VAL A 722 -14.86 -16.78 58.84
N ASP A 723 -13.65 -16.45 59.33
CA ASP A 723 -13.22 -15.06 59.52
C ASP A 723 -12.74 -14.43 58.20
N SER A 724 -12.09 -15.20 57.32
CA SER A 724 -11.52 -14.69 56.05
C SER A 724 -11.62 -15.69 54.90
N VAL A 725 -11.66 -15.18 53.68
CA VAL A 725 -11.75 -15.98 52.44
C VAL A 725 -10.61 -15.60 51.49
N ILE A 726 -9.89 -16.60 51.01
CA ILE A 726 -8.85 -16.46 49.99
C ILE A 726 -9.34 -17.15 48.71
N LEU A 727 -9.32 -16.39 47.62
CA LEU A 727 -9.65 -16.84 46.28
C LEU A 727 -8.37 -17.16 45.51
N THR A 728 -8.30 -18.38 44.98
CA THR A 728 -7.22 -18.79 44.08
C THR A 728 -7.60 -18.45 42.64
N VAL A 729 -6.61 -17.99 41.86
CA VAL A 729 -6.74 -17.65 40.44
C VAL A 729 -5.60 -18.30 39.70
N GLN A 730 -5.88 -19.24 38.81
CA GLN A 730 -4.84 -19.98 38.10
C GLN A 730 -4.66 -19.45 36.68
N LYS A 731 -3.40 -19.21 36.31
CA LYS A 731 -3.00 -18.77 34.97
C LYS A 731 -3.49 -19.76 33.91
N LEU A 732 -4.01 -19.24 32.80
CA LEU A 732 -4.58 -20.02 31.67
C LEU A 732 -5.77 -20.93 32.02
N VAL A 733 -6.27 -20.94 33.26
CA VAL A 733 -7.43 -21.74 33.67
C VAL A 733 -8.60 -20.83 34.01
N THR A 734 -8.41 -19.92 34.96
CA THR A 734 -9.45 -19.01 35.44
C THR A 734 -9.85 -18.02 34.35
N ARG A 735 -11.16 -17.80 34.18
CA ARG A 735 -11.72 -16.86 33.19
C ARG A 735 -12.14 -15.57 33.87
N GLN A 736 -11.85 -14.42 33.24
CA GLN A 736 -12.17 -13.10 33.79
C GLN A 736 -13.65 -12.97 34.23
N PRO A 737 -14.65 -13.35 33.40
CA PRO A 737 -16.06 -13.18 33.79
C PRO A 737 -16.48 -14.03 34.99
N LEU A 738 -15.79 -15.15 35.23
CA LEU A 738 -16.04 -16.01 36.39
C LEU A 738 -15.36 -15.45 37.63
N LEU A 739 -14.16 -14.87 37.47
CA LEU A 739 -13.49 -14.16 38.55
C LEU A 739 -14.33 -12.98 39.05
N ASP A 740 -14.90 -12.18 38.16
CA ASP A 740 -15.79 -11.08 38.53
C ASP A 740 -16.97 -11.57 39.39
N ARG A 741 -17.63 -12.65 38.95
CA ARG A 741 -18.76 -13.25 39.66
C ARG A 741 -18.37 -13.83 41.01
N VAL A 742 -17.24 -14.52 41.12
CA VAL A 742 -16.82 -15.09 42.40
C VAL A 742 -16.43 -14.00 43.39
N GLN A 743 -15.80 -12.92 42.92
CA GLN A 743 -15.51 -11.75 43.75
C GLN A 743 -16.79 -11.06 44.22
N GLU A 744 -17.82 -10.95 43.38
CA GLU A 744 -19.15 -10.45 43.79
C GLU A 744 -19.75 -11.32 44.90
N ARG A 745 -19.76 -12.65 44.72
CA ARG A 745 -20.26 -13.58 45.74
C ARG A 745 -19.44 -13.53 47.03
N ALA A 746 -18.13 -13.38 46.94
CA ALA A 746 -17.27 -13.24 48.11
C ALA A 746 -17.57 -11.91 48.85
N ASN A 747 -17.79 -10.82 48.14
CA ASN A 747 -18.17 -9.53 48.74
C ASN A 747 -19.52 -9.60 49.47
N GLU A 748 -20.49 -10.36 48.96
CA GLU A 748 -21.79 -10.59 49.62
C GLU A 748 -21.67 -11.29 50.99
N LEU A 749 -20.53 -11.93 51.30
CA LEU A 749 -20.29 -12.54 52.61
C LEU A 749 -20.11 -11.49 53.72
N GLY A 750 -19.85 -10.22 53.37
CA GLY A 750 -19.75 -9.12 54.33
C GLY A 750 -18.57 -9.21 55.30
N LYS A 751 -17.52 -9.96 54.94
CA LYS A 751 -16.29 -10.13 55.73
C LYS A 751 -15.15 -9.36 55.03
N GLU A 752 -14.46 -8.46 55.74
CA GLU A 752 -13.18 -7.89 55.28
C GLU A 752 -12.00 -8.72 55.80
N PRO A 753 -10.88 -8.92 55.07
CA PRO A 753 -10.64 -8.77 53.64
C PRO A 753 -10.56 -10.14 52.93
N PHE A 754 -11.07 -10.20 51.70
CA PHE A 754 -10.81 -11.32 50.80
C PHE A 754 -9.45 -11.12 50.12
N GLY A 755 -8.65 -12.16 50.08
CA GLY A 755 -7.35 -12.16 49.39
C GLY A 755 -7.40 -12.90 48.07
N LEU A 756 -6.65 -12.46 47.07
CA LEU A 756 -6.45 -13.23 45.84
C LEU A 756 -5.04 -13.81 45.81
N VAL A 757 -4.90 -15.05 45.36
CA VAL A 757 -3.60 -15.69 45.14
C VAL A 757 -3.51 -16.12 43.69
N PHE A 758 -2.48 -15.65 42.99
CA PHE A 758 -2.24 -16.01 41.60
C PHE A 758 -1.36 -17.26 41.52
N LEU A 759 -1.88 -18.32 40.91
CA LEU A 759 -1.21 -19.62 40.77
C LEU A 759 -0.70 -19.83 39.36
N ASP A 760 0.34 -20.65 39.23
CA ASP A 760 1.05 -20.96 37.99
C ASP A 760 1.59 -19.72 37.27
N ALA A 761 2.06 -18.75 38.03
CA ALA A 761 2.69 -17.56 37.49
C ALA A 761 3.99 -17.92 36.75
N THR A 762 4.38 -17.10 35.76
CA THR A 762 5.72 -17.25 35.17
C THR A 762 6.80 -16.84 36.18
N PRO A 763 8.04 -17.36 36.05
CA PRO A 763 9.14 -17.01 36.96
C PRO A 763 9.35 -15.50 37.10
N ASN A 764 9.17 -14.74 36.00
CA ASN A 764 9.28 -13.29 36.01
C ASN A 764 8.15 -12.61 36.80
N GLU A 765 6.93 -13.16 36.76
CA GLU A 765 5.79 -12.63 37.51
C GLU A 765 5.89 -12.94 39.00
N SER A 766 6.50 -14.09 39.38
CA SER A 766 6.71 -14.47 40.78
C SER A 766 7.83 -13.70 41.50
N LEU A 767 8.63 -12.91 40.77
CA LEU A 767 9.68 -12.06 41.35
C LEU A 767 9.16 -10.68 41.77
N CYS A 768 7.95 -10.31 41.33
CA CYS A 768 7.24 -9.10 41.75
C CYS A 768 6.52 -9.34 43.07
#